data_AF-A0A932WGF5-F1
#
_entry.id   AF-A0A932WGF5-F1
#
_cell.length_a   1.000
_cell.length_b   1.000
_cell.length_c   1.000
_cell.angle_alpha   90.00
_cell.angle_beta   90.00
_cell.angle_gamma   90.00
#
_symmetry.space_group_name_H-M   'P 1'
#
loop_
_entity.id
_entity.type
_entity.pdbx_description
1 polymer ?
#
loop_
_entity_poly.entity_id
_entity_poly.type
_entity_poly.pdbx_seq_one_letter_code
_entity_poly.pdbx_strand_id
1 'polypeptide(L)'
;MTFKKVIRQPVVGAGILFAVLLLLPWTSLFAQTPAAVEYRDPSWISSRNLIWVISQVHLLFGGFVLGVPIFAWLCEVIGVWSGDRRYDHLAKEFTILITACFEMTATLGIIFLFSLRVLYPKLWTFLVGVFLPSFYFYLFLFLLEGIALYIYAAKWDVMQRGRLKGLHIFVGFMLNFVGLFVMMVPSAWASFQASPVVLNDSMTALQRTWAAANNPTWWPVNIHRIVANVVLGGFVCGAYAGVRYLGAKTQEEREHYDWMGYIGNFIGIFGLLPLPFAGYWLMREVYQYNQQMGITLMGGILSWLFILQALLIGVLFLGSNYYLWQGLLKRTSDGIKYKPYIMIILFTLLACLGVWMTPHSLVASLEEARAMGGSHHPILGVFGVMSAKLTVVNIMILSTFISFLLYWRANQQVTVRWGKAARGFEAVLFTVAIIGVIVLGIYGYFVPSIIRVNYLSVAQVLAVISVLILVTPMTGMMLRGAKMTGKMTWGVMPPSSQYALVLNAITVVLTMSLMGYARSASRVHWHVYGVVEDTTPYAYTPPLGTAAFLWSVNTLLFFSLVAFIFFVTTRTIRYNGFSTQYFFIAPFFEWLVSLPEKVNAPKPVAAAGPNHFWKVVAVVVGFLAIFTWVGFSVPQSIGLPPTKEKLDIAAIKNDKDLARIGQNMFFGKGQCALCHTLGAEAGRCPSLQNAGARLTREFIYETLTKPDAYIKLDFEEVEPKRFPARMPTINKPPIALSEQEMLTVISFVQSLGGKVTVNPSELAIDQAAPAPQPQPASGEPAPQKSLIQSHREVEHKGS
;
A
#
# COMPACT_ATOMS: atom_id res chain seq x y z
N MET A 1 21.79 4.56 -42.00
CA MET A 1 20.48 3.89 -41.98
C MET A 1 19.38 4.94 -41.95
N THR A 2 18.49 4.96 -42.94
CA THR A 2 17.50 6.04 -43.14
C THR A 2 16.37 6.03 -42.08
N PHE A 3 16.07 7.24 -41.59
CA PHE A 3 15.13 7.65 -40.53
C PHE A 3 13.75 6.94 -40.49
N LYS A 4 13.26 6.42 -41.61
CA LYS A 4 11.98 5.68 -41.69
C LYS A 4 12.04 4.22 -41.23
N LYS A 5 13.20 3.54 -41.28
CA LYS A 5 13.30 2.10 -40.93
C LYS A 5 13.37 1.85 -39.41
N VAL A 6 14.00 2.75 -38.66
CA VAL A 6 14.20 2.62 -37.20
C VAL A 6 12.91 2.87 -36.40
N ILE A 7 11.98 3.67 -36.93
CA ILE A 7 10.69 3.99 -36.28
C ILE A 7 9.66 2.88 -36.49
N ARG A 8 9.69 2.22 -37.66
CA ARG A 8 8.64 1.27 -38.06
C ARG A 8 8.79 -0.08 -37.35
N GLN A 9 10.00 -0.57 -37.11
CA GLN A 9 10.22 -1.93 -36.61
C GLN A 9 9.79 -2.18 -35.15
N PRO A 10 10.09 -1.32 -34.15
CA PRO A 10 9.63 -1.56 -32.77
C PRO A 10 8.16 -1.22 -32.56
N VAL A 11 7.61 -0.21 -33.27
CA VAL A 11 6.18 0.15 -33.17
C VAL A 11 5.29 -0.84 -33.91
N VAL A 12 5.71 -1.32 -35.09
CA VAL A 12 5.02 -2.41 -35.79
C VAL A 12 5.26 -3.74 -35.07
N GLY A 13 6.44 -3.96 -34.49
CA GLY A 13 6.71 -5.12 -33.64
C GLY A 13 5.81 -5.16 -32.41
N ALA A 14 5.67 -4.05 -31.68
CA ALA A 14 4.75 -3.93 -30.56
C ALA A 14 3.28 -3.96 -30.99
N GLY A 15 2.93 -3.39 -32.14
CA GLY A 15 1.58 -3.45 -32.71
C GLY A 15 1.18 -4.84 -33.21
N ILE A 16 2.10 -5.59 -33.80
CA ILE A 16 1.92 -7.00 -34.18
C ILE A 16 1.88 -7.87 -32.92
N LEU A 17 2.75 -7.64 -31.94
CA LEU A 17 2.68 -8.31 -30.64
C LEU A 17 1.35 -8.02 -29.95
N PHE A 18 0.85 -6.78 -30.02
CA PHE A 18 -0.47 -6.39 -29.51
C PHE A 18 -1.60 -7.09 -30.24
N ALA A 19 -1.57 -7.15 -31.57
CA ALA A 19 -2.57 -7.88 -32.36
C ALA A 19 -2.51 -9.39 -32.09
N VAL A 20 -1.31 -9.98 -32.01
CA VAL A 20 -1.10 -11.40 -31.73
C VAL A 20 -1.54 -11.73 -30.31
N LEU A 21 -1.17 -10.92 -29.31
CA LEU A 21 -1.63 -11.06 -27.94
C LEU A 21 -3.16 -10.96 -27.91
N LEU A 22 -3.78 -9.92 -28.48
CA LEU A 22 -5.24 -9.78 -28.55
C LEU A 22 -5.95 -10.99 -29.21
N LEU A 23 -5.30 -11.65 -30.16
CA LEU A 23 -5.81 -12.82 -30.90
C LEU A 23 -5.50 -14.16 -30.22
N LEU A 24 -4.66 -14.21 -29.18
CA LEU A 24 -4.45 -15.44 -28.41
C LEU A 24 -5.75 -15.78 -27.65
N PRO A 25 -6.11 -17.08 -27.53
CA PRO A 25 -7.21 -17.51 -26.69
C PRO A 25 -6.82 -17.36 -25.22
N TRP A 26 -6.92 -16.13 -24.71
CA TRP A 26 -6.69 -15.75 -23.31
C TRP A 26 -7.52 -16.55 -22.33
N THR A 27 -8.59 -17.16 -22.83
CA THR A 27 -9.42 -18.13 -22.10
C THR A 27 -8.59 -19.24 -21.47
N SER A 28 -7.46 -19.65 -22.06
CA SER A 28 -6.53 -20.64 -21.49
C SER A 28 -5.72 -20.10 -20.29
N LEU A 29 -5.30 -18.84 -20.35
CA LEU A 29 -4.53 -18.13 -19.32
C LEU A 29 -5.37 -17.79 -18.08
N PHE A 30 -6.70 -17.76 -18.21
CA PHE A 30 -7.66 -17.58 -17.13
C PHE A 30 -8.67 -18.74 -17.00
N ALA A 31 -8.41 -19.87 -17.67
CA ALA A 31 -9.30 -21.02 -17.68
C ALA A 31 -9.55 -21.50 -16.25
N GLN A 32 -10.82 -21.59 -15.89
CA GLN A 32 -11.26 -22.17 -14.62
C GLN A 32 -11.36 -23.68 -14.80
N THR A 33 -10.30 -24.40 -14.44
CA THR A 33 -10.44 -25.81 -14.06
C THR A 33 -10.78 -25.85 -12.57
N PRO A 34 -11.79 -26.64 -12.13
CA PRO A 34 -11.99 -26.88 -10.70
C PRO A 34 -10.67 -27.35 -10.11
N ALA A 35 -10.11 -26.59 -9.18
CA ALA A 35 -8.84 -26.97 -8.57
C ALA A 35 -9.09 -28.17 -7.67
N ALA A 36 -8.64 -29.36 -8.09
CA ALA A 36 -8.65 -30.56 -7.23
C ALA A 36 -7.78 -30.40 -5.97
N VAL A 37 -6.93 -29.36 -5.92
CA VAL A 37 -5.99 -29.06 -4.85
C VAL A 37 -6.12 -27.59 -4.46
N GLU A 38 -6.37 -27.29 -3.18
CA GLU A 38 -6.58 -25.92 -2.70
C GLU A 38 -5.29 -25.08 -2.66
N TYR A 39 -4.17 -25.70 -2.25
CA TYR A 39 -2.84 -25.08 -2.09
C TYR A 39 -1.73 -26.02 -2.50
N ARG A 40 -0.59 -25.47 -2.92
CA ARG A 40 0.63 -26.24 -3.17
C ARG A 40 1.81 -25.60 -2.46
N ASP A 41 2.58 -26.40 -1.74
CA ASP A 41 3.81 -25.97 -1.08
C ASP A 41 5.05 -26.58 -1.75
N PRO A 42 6.06 -25.76 -2.10
CA PRO A 42 7.38 -26.25 -2.44
C PRO A 42 8.02 -26.96 -1.24
N SER A 43 8.89 -27.95 -1.50
CA SER A 43 9.55 -28.72 -0.44
C SER A 43 10.56 -27.93 0.42
N TRP A 44 11.03 -26.78 -0.06
CA TRP A 44 12.13 -26.00 0.55
C TRP A 44 11.68 -24.69 1.18
N ILE A 45 10.43 -24.25 0.96
CA ILE A 45 9.86 -23.03 1.54
C ILE A 45 8.34 -23.14 1.56
N SER A 46 7.69 -22.56 2.58
CA SER A 46 6.24 -22.44 2.55
C SER A 46 5.78 -21.52 1.41
N SER A 47 4.69 -21.89 0.75
CA SER A 47 4.07 -21.07 -0.31
C SER A 47 3.78 -19.65 0.16
N ARG A 48 3.39 -19.49 1.44
CA ARG A 48 3.11 -18.19 2.07
C ARG A 48 4.33 -17.28 2.11
N ASN A 49 5.48 -17.78 2.58
CA ASN A 49 6.71 -16.99 2.65
C ASN A 49 7.27 -16.70 1.26
N LEU A 50 7.17 -17.67 0.33
CA LEU A 50 7.59 -17.48 -1.05
C LEU A 50 6.78 -16.38 -1.75
N ILE A 51 5.44 -16.45 -1.64
CA ILE A 51 4.55 -15.41 -2.19
C ILE A 51 4.80 -14.06 -1.52
N TRP A 52 5.06 -14.02 -0.22
CA TRP A 52 5.40 -12.78 0.46
C TRP A 52 6.64 -12.15 -0.15
N VAL A 53 7.75 -12.88 -0.31
CA VAL A 53 8.98 -12.34 -0.90
C VAL A 53 8.74 -11.82 -2.32
N ILE A 54 8.11 -12.63 -3.17
CA ILE A 54 7.86 -12.27 -4.58
C ILE A 54 6.96 -11.03 -4.68
N SER A 55 5.82 -11.03 -3.96
CA SER A 55 4.85 -9.94 -4.01
C SER A 55 5.38 -8.64 -3.41
N GLN A 56 6.19 -8.73 -2.34
CA GLN A 56 6.78 -7.56 -1.69
C GLN A 56 7.80 -6.89 -2.60
N VAL A 57 8.70 -7.65 -3.21
CA VAL A 57 9.71 -7.11 -4.14
C VAL A 57 9.03 -6.53 -5.38
N HIS A 58 8.02 -7.20 -5.94
CA HIS A 58 7.21 -6.64 -7.03
C HIS A 58 6.53 -5.32 -6.63
N LEU A 59 5.95 -5.24 -5.42
CA LEU A 59 5.29 -4.03 -4.92
C LEU A 59 6.28 -2.86 -4.75
N LEU A 60 7.49 -3.12 -4.26
CA LEU A 60 8.53 -2.10 -4.09
C LEU A 60 8.99 -1.55 -5.45
N PHE A 61 9.23 -2.42 -6.43
CA PHE A 61 9.56 -2.04 -7.80
C PHE A 61 8.40 -1.30 -8.49
N GLY A 62 7.17 -1.78 -8.34
CA GLY A 62 5.98 -1.12 -8.87
C GLY A 62 5.77 0.28 -8.27
N GLY A 63 5.96 0.44 -6.96
CA GLY A 63 5.90 1.76 -6.32
C GLY A 63 6.97 2.72 -6.84
N PHE A 64 8.18 2.22 -7.08
CA PHE A 64 9.28 3.02 -7.64
C PHE A 64 9.00 3.45 -9.08
N VAL A 65 8.57 2.52 -9.93
CA VAL A 65 8.27 2.76 -11.35
C VAL A 65 7.05 3.66 -11.56
N LEU A 66 6.10 3.67 -10.63
CA LEU A 66 4.97 4.61 -10.66
C LEU A 66 5.30 5.98 -10.04
N GLY A 67 6.24 6.02 -9.09
CA GLY A 67 6.62 7.25 -8.40
C GLY A 67 7.54 8.15 -9.22
N VAL A 68 8.65 7.62 -9.73
CA VAL A 68 9.70 8.42 -10.41
C VAL A 68 9.20 9.15 -11.67
N PRO A 69 8.34 8.57 -12.54
CA PRO A 69 7.82 9.28 -13.71
C PRO A 69 7.07 10.57 -13.39
N ILE A 70 6.45 10.66 -12.21
CA ILE A 70 5.74 11.88 -11.78
C ILE A 70 6.76 13.02 -11.67
N PHE A 71 7.91 12.78 -11.05
CA PHE A 71 8.92 13.82 -10.87
C PHE A 71 9.77 14.05 -12.12
N ALA A 72 10.01 13.02 -12.94
CA ALA A 72 10.66 13.21 -14.23
C ALA A 72 9.84 14.17 -15.09
N TRP A 73 8.53 13.95 -15.16
CA TRP A 73 7.60 14.83 -15.86
C TRP A 73 7.53 16.24 -15.24
N LEU A 74 7.42 16.35 -13.92
CA LEU A 74 7.41 17.66 -13.24
C LEU A 74 8.72 18.43 -13.46
N CYS A 75 9.88 17.76 -13.37
CA CYS A 75 11.17 18.36 -13.65
C CYS A 75 11.25 18.85 -15.10
N GLU A 76 10.73 18.09 -16.06
CA GLU A 76 10.68 18.53 -17.46
C GLU A 76 9.80 19.77 -17.64
N VAL A 77 8.61 19.80 -17.04
CA VAL A 77 7.71 20.97 -17.06
C VAL A 77 8.40 22.20 -16.44
N ILE A 78 9.06 22.02 -15.30
CA ILE A 78 9.82 23.08 -14.63
C ILE A 78 11.00 23.52 -15.49
N GLY A 79 11.70 22.61 -16.16
CA GLY A 79 12.81 22.90 -17.08
C GLY A 79 12.36 23.79 -18.24
N VAL A 80 11.20 23.50 -18.83
CA VAL A 80 10.62 24.34 -19.90
C VAL A 80 10.17 25.71 -19.36
N TRP A 81 9.50 25.74 -18.22
CA TRP A 81 8.96 26.98 -17.67
C TRP A 81 10.05 27.93 -17.12
N SER A 82 11.07 27.38 -16.46
CA SER A 82 12.18 28.13 -15.87
C SER A 82 13.31 28.45 -16.85
N GLY A 83 13.41 27.68 -17.94
CA GLY A 83 14.56 27.72 -18.87
C GLY A 83 15.84 27.08 -18.31
N ASP A 84 15.83 26.54 -17.09
CA ASP A 84 16.98 25.90 -16.46
C ASP A 84 17.15 24.45 -16.94
N ARG A 85 18.19 24.23 -17.75
CA ARG A 85 18.49 22.94 -18.36
C ARG A 85 18.85 21.84 -17.36
N ARG A 86 19.18 22.17 -16.11
CA ARG A 86 19.49 21.16 -15.07
C ARG A 86 18.28 20.27 -14.78
N TYR A 87 17.07 20.83 -14.78
CA TYR A 87 15.86 20.03 -14.59
C TYR A 87 15.55 19.13 -15.78
N ASP A 88 15.77 19.61 -17.01
CA ASP A 88 15.63 18.83 -18.23
C ASP A 88 16.64 17.66 -18.27
N HIS A 89 17.89 17.90 -17.84
CA HIS A 89 18.92 16.86 -17.75
C HIS A 89 18.58 15.81 -16.68
N LEU A 90 18.15 16.26 -15.50
CA LEU A 90 17.72 15.39 -14.41
C LEU A 90 16.53 14.51 -14.81
N ALA A 91 15.54 15.09 -15.48
CA ALA A 91 14.38 14.34 -15.97
C ALA A 91 14.82 13.24 -16.96
N LYS A 92 15.74 13.55 -17.88
CA LYS A 92 16.32 12.55 -18.79
C LYS A 92 17.01 11.42 -18.03
N GLU A 93 17.86 11.73 -17.04
CA GLU A 93 18.54 10.73 -16.22
C GLU A 93 17.55 9.79 -15.51
N PHE A 94 16.43 10.33 -15.00
CA PHE A 94 15.39 9.51 -14.39
C PHE A 94 14.69 8.59 -15.39
N THR A 95 14.39 9.04 -16.61
CA THR A 95 13.71 8.20 -17.62
C THR A 95 14.53 6.96 -18.02
N ILE A 96 15.86 7.09 -18.09
CA ILE A 96 16.76 5.99 -18.38
C ILE A 96 16.67 4.92 -17.29
N LEU A 97 16.70 5.35 -16.02
CA LEU A 97 16.58 4.45 -14.87
C LEU A 97 15.21 3.76 -14.82
N ILE A 98 14.12 4.51 -15.03
CA ILE A 98 12.76 3.97 -15.01
C ILE A 98 12.59 2.85 -16.03
N THR A 99 13.17 2.98 -17.22
CA THR A 99 13.01 1.97 -18.29
C THR A 99 13.54 0.60 -17.86
N ALA A 100 14.72 0.55 -17.23
CA ALA A 100 15.28 -0.71 -16.73
C ALA A 100 14.49 -1.27 -15.53
N CYS A 101 14.03 -0.39 -14.63
CA CYS A 101 13.22 -0.80 -13.48
C CYS A 101 11.81 -1.26 -13.87
N PHE A 102 11.22 -0.71 -14.95
CA PHE A 102 9.93 -1.11 -15.48
C PHE A 102 9.94 -2.58 -15.92
N GLU A 103 10.97 -3.00 -16.63
CA GLU A 103 11.12 -4.39 -17.09
C GLU A 103 11.32 -5.37 -15.93
N MET A 104 12.11 -5.00 -14.93
CA MET A 104 12.22 -5.77 -13.69
C MET A 104 10.87 -5.91 -12.99
N THR A 105 10.10 -4.81 -12.92
CA THR A 105 8.75 -4.80 -12.34
C THR A 105 7.81 -5.74 -13.09
N ALA A 106 7.83 -5.69 -14.43
CA ALA A 106 7.04 -6.54 -15.30
C ALA A 106 7.36 -8.02 -15.08
N THR A 107 8.65 -8.36 -15.05
CA THR A 107 9.15 -9.72 -14.85
C THR A 107 8.71 -10.26 -13.49
N LEU A 108 8.91 -9.49 -12.42
CA LEU A 108 8.46 -9.85 -11.07
C LEU A 108 6.93 -9.98 -10.99
N GLY A 109 6.18 -9.15 -11.71
CA GLY A 109 4.72 -9.22 -11.77
C GLY A 109 4.21 -10.49 -12.45
N ILE A 110 4.86 -10.90 -13.56
CA ILE A 110 4.59 -12.16 -14.23
C ILE A 110 4.90 -13.34 -13.29
N ILE A 111 6.08 -13.35 -12.67
CA ILE A 111 6.47 -14.38 -11.68
C ILE A 111 5.45 -14.46 -10.54
N PHE A 112 5.00 -13.32 -10.03
CA PHE A 112 4.01 -13.25 -8.97
C PHE A 112 2.66 -13.85 -9.42
N LEU A 113 2.17 -13.47 -10.59
CA LEU A 113 0.91 -13.96 -11.15
C LEU A 113 0.94 -15.50 -11.33
N PHE A 114 2.00 -16.03 -11.94
CA PHE A 114 2.17 -17.46 -12.13
C PHE A 114 2.31 -18.20 -10.79
N SER A 115 3.02 -17.63 -9.84
CA SER A 115 3.17 -18.20 -8.50
C SER A 115 1.84 -18.24 -7.75
N LEU A 116 0.99 -17.21 -7.85
CA LEU A 116 -0.37 -17.25 -7.29
C LEU A 116 -1.22 -18.33 -7.93
N ARG A 117 -1.19 -18.46 -9.27
CA ARG A 117 -1.93 -19.50 -9.99
C ARG A 117 -1.51 -20.91 -9.58
N VAL A 118 -0.20 -21.15 -9.40
CA VAL A 118 0.34 -22.48 -9.08
C VAL A 118 0.19 -22.82 -7.61
N LEU A 119 0.52 -21.89 -6.71
CA LEU A 119 0.62 -22.14 -5.26
C LEU A 119 -0.72 -21.93 -4.53
N TYR A 120 -1.58 -21.05 -5.04
CA TYR A 120 -2.90 -20.74 -4.47
C TYR A 120 -4.05 -20.91 -5.48
N PRO A 121 -4.25 -22.11 -6.08
CA PRO A 121 -5.30 -22.33 -7.09
C PRO A 121 -6.71 -21.92 -6.65
N LYS A 122 -7.07 -22.17 -5.37
CA LYS A 122 -8.39 -21.80 -4.81
C LYS A 122 -8.60 -20.29 -4.81
N LEU A 123 -7.65 -19.54 -4.26
CA LEU A 123 -7.70 -18.07 -4.22
C LEU A 123 -7.66 -17.48 -5.63
N TRP A 124 -6.81 -18.01 -6.51
CA TRP A 124 -6.71 -17.58 -7.90
C TRP A 124 -8.05 -17.73 -8.63
N THR A 125 -8.67 -18.89 -8.53
CA THR A 125 -9.96 -19.18 -9.18
C THR A 125 -11.06 -18.24 -8.68
N PHE A 126 -11.10 -18.00 -7.37
CA PHE A 126 -12.03 -17.05 -6.76
C PHE A 126 -11.81 -15.62 -7.28
N LEU A 127 -10.56 -15.12 -7.27
CA LEU A 127 -10.25 -13.76 -7.72
C LEU A 127 -10.55 -13.57 -9.21
N VAL A 128 -10.22 -14.55 -10.07
CA VAL A 128 -10.56 -14.52 -11.49
C VAL A 128 -12.07 -14.51 -11.67
N GLY A 129 -12.83 -15.32 -10.94
CA GLY A 129 -14.29 -15.34 -11.00
C GLY A 129 -14.95 -13.99 -10.67
N VAL A 130 -14.32 -13.18 -9.82
CA VAL A 130 -14.82 -11.84 -9.45
C VAL A 130 -14.32 -10.75 -10.40
N PHE A 131 -13.05 -10.82 -10.81
CA PHE A 131 -12.32 -9.71 -11.42
C PHE A 131 -11.92 -9.91 -12.89
N LEU A 132 -12.37 -10.98 -13.57
CA LEU A 132 -11.96 -11.29 -14.95
C LEU A 132 -11.99 -10.08 -15.91
N PRO A 133 -13.06 -9.26 -16.00
CA PRO A 133 -13.05 -8.03 -16.80
C PRO A 133 -11.89 -7.07 -16.46
N SER A 134 -11.57 -6.89 -15.18
CA SER A 134 -10.48 -6.01 -14.76
C SER A 134 -9.09 -6.58 -15.04
N PHE A 135 -8.92 -7.91 -15.13
CA PHE A 135 -7.65 -8.49 -15.59
C PHE A 135 -7.35 -8.12 -17.04
N TYR A 136 -8.35 -8.17 -17.93
CA TYR A 136 -8.19 -7.71 -19.32
C TYR A 136 -7.91 -6.21 -19.39
N PHE A 137 -8.64 -5.41 -18.62
CA PHE A 137 -8.40 -3.98 -18.55
C PHE A 137 -6.99 -3.64 -18.04
N TYR A 138 -6.52 -4.37 -17.02
CA TYR A 138 -5.16 -4.22 -16.50
C TYR A 138 -4.09 -4.55 -17.55
N LEU A 139 -4.25 -5.63 -18.32
CA LEU A 139 -3.33 -5.98 -19.41
C LEU A 139 -3.27 -4.88 -20.48
N PHE A 140 -4.42 -4.31 -20.85
CA PHE A 140 -4.48 -3.17 -21.78
C PHE A 140 -3.74 -1.95 -21.25
N LEU A 141 -3.98 -1.57 -19.98
CA LEU A 141 -3.32 -0.43 -19.34
C LEU A 141 -1.81 -0.63 -19.25
N PHE A 142 -1.37 -1.83 -18.90
CA PHE A 142 0.06 -2.16 -18.77
C PHE A 142 0.80 -2.01 -20.10
N LEU A 143 0.19 -2.43 -21.21
CA LEU A 143 0.77 -2.23 -22.53
C LEU A 143 0.81 -0.74 -22.90
N LEU A 144 -0.28 -0.01 -22.63
CA LEU A 144 -0.36 1.42 -22.93
C LEU A 144 0.68 2.22 -22.13
N GLU A 145 0.89 1.88 -20.86
CA GLU A 145 1.92 2.45 -20.00
C GLU A 145 3.31 2.17 -20.56
N GLY A 146 3.59 0.93 -20.97
CA GLY A 146 4.84 0.56 -21.62
C GLY A 146 5.09 1.38 -22.88
N ILE A 147 4.11 1.49 -23.77
CA ILE A 147 4.22 2.31 -24.99
C ILE A 147 4.53 3.77 -24.65
N ALA A 148 3.80 4.36 -23.70
CA ALA A 148 4.02 5.73 -23.28
C ALA A 148 5.44 5.94 -22.69
N LEU A 149 5.89 5.02 -21.83
CA LEU A 149 7.23 5.04 -21.24
C LEU A 149 8.32 4.96 -22.30
N TYR A 150 8.23 4.01 -23.24
CA TYR A 150 9.24 3.86 -24.27
C TYR A 150 9.26 5.05 -25.22
N ILE A 151 8.12 5.65 -25.57
CA ILE A 151 8.11 6.90 -26.35
C ILE A 151 8.79 8.02 -25.55
N TYR A 152 8.44 8.18 -24.27
CA TYR A 152 8.98 9.20 -23.38
C TYR A 152 10.51 9.07 -23.21
N ALA A 153 11.02 7.85 -23.00
CA ALA A 153 12.46 7.63 -22.84
C ALA A 153 13.22 7.68 -24.18
N ALA A 154 12.75 6.96 -25.20
CA ALA A 154 13.48 6.77 -26.45
C ALA A 154 13.48 8.02 -27.36
N LYS A 155 12.47 8.87 -27.26
CA LYS A 155 12.31 10.05 -28.13
C LYS A 155 12.75 11.35 -27.48
N TRP A 156 13.36 11.28 -26.30
CA TRP A 156 13.84 12.46 -25.56
C TRP A 156 14.63 13.42 -26.46
N ASP A 157 15.72 12.95 -27.08
CA ASP A 157 16.62 13.79 -27.88
C ASP A 157 15.97 14.33 -29.17
N VAL A 158 15.02 13.59 -29.73
CA VAL A 158 14.31 13.98 -30.96
C VAL A 158 13.24 15.03 -30.66
N MET A 159 12.54 14.88 -29.53
CA MET A 159 11.41 15.73 -29.15
C MET A 159 11.83 16.87 -28.22
N GLN A 160 13.13 17.02 -27.93
CA GLN A 160 13.64 18.02 -27.00
C GLN A 160 13.49 19.48 -27.49
N ARG A 161 13.20 19.70 -28.78
CA ARG A 161 13.19 21.05 -29.39
C ARG A 161 11.93 21.33 -30.20
N GLY A 162 11.55 22.62 -30.24
CA GLY A 162 10.45 23.12 -31.06
C GLY A 162 9.07 22.61 -30.63
N ARG A 163 8.16 22.45 -31.60
CA ARG A 163 6.75 22.05 -31.36
C ARG A 163 6.61 20.64 -30.76
N LEU A 164 7.64 19.79 -30.90
CA LEU A 164 7.65 18.41 -30.39
C LEU A 164 7.86 18.32 -28.88
N LYS A 165 8.41 19.36 -28.23
CA LYS A 165 8.59 19.38 -26.77
C LYS A 165 7.26 19.34 -26.02
N GLY A 166 6.24 20.03 -26.55
CA GLY A 166 4.88 19.96 -26.01
C GLY A 166 4.29 18.55 -26.11
N LEU A 167 4.54 17.84 -27.22
CA LEU A 167 4.13 16.44 -27.37
C LEU A 167 4.90 15.53 -26.39
N HIS A 168 6.17 15.80 -26.12
CA HIS A 168 6.97 15.02 -25.17
C HIS A 168 6.41 15.12 -23.75
N ILE A 169 6.12 16.35 -23.31
CA ILE A 169 5.44 16.63 -22.04
C ILE A 169 4.07 15.94 -22.00
N PHE A 170 3.30 15.97 -23.09
CA PHE A 170 2.01 15.29 -23.14
C PHE A 170 2.15 13.76 -23.02
N VAL A 171 3.15 13.15 -23.65
CA VAL A 171 3.44 11.72 -23.49
C VAL A 171 3.83 11.40 -22.04
N GLY A 172 4.66 12.22 -21.40
CA GLY A 172 4.99 12.07 -19.99
C GLY A 172 3.77 12.22 -19.07
N PHE A 173 2.83 13.10 -19.41
CA PHE A 173 1.54 13.21 -18.71
C PHE A 173 0.70 11.94 -18.89
N MET A 174 0.59 11.42 -20.12
CA MET A 174 -0.12 10.17 -20.42
C MET A 174 0.50 8.96 -19.71
N LEU A 175 1.84 8.89 -19.63
CA LEU A 175 2.55 7.86 -18.86
C LEU A 175 2.07 7.85 -17.40
N ASN A 176 2.04 9.02 -16.75
CA ASN A 176 1.58 9.15 -15.37
C ASN A 176 0.07 8.88 -15.21
N PHE A 177 -0.74 9.37 -16.15
CA PHE A 177 -2.19 9.16 -16.15
C PHE A 177 -2.55 7.69 -16.29
N VAL A 178 -1.91 6.96 -17.20
CA VAL A 178 -2.13 5.51 -17.38
C VAL A 178 -1.55 4.74 -16.19
N GLY A 179 -0.36 5.10 -15.71
CA GLY A 179 0.26 4.50 -14.53
C GLY A 179 -0.62 4.59 -13.28
N LEU A 180 -1.37 5.70 -13.12
CA LEU A 180 -2.37 5.81 -12.05
C LEU A 180 -3.41 4.67 -12.13
N PHE A 181 -3.94 4.35 -13.30
CA PHE A 181 -4.90 3.24 -13.45
C PHE A 181 -4.25 1.87 -13.31
N VAL A 182 -3.01 1.69 -13.80
CA VAL A 182 -2.21 0.48 -13.57
C VAL A 182 -2.03 0.24 -12.06
N MET A 183 -1.93 1.28 -11.25
CA MET A 183 -1.91 1.15 -9.80
C MET A 183 -3.30 0.85 -9.21
N MET A 184 -4.34 1.56 -9.68
CA MET A 184 -5.68 1.49 -9.09
C MET A 184 -6.36 0.13 -9.28
N VAL A 185 -6.13 -0.54 -10.41
CA VAL A 185 -6.78 -1.83 -10.70
C VAL A 185 -6.30 -2.95 -9.75
N PRO A 186 -5.00 -3.23 -9.58
CA PRO A 186 -4.54 -4.20 -8.58
C PRO A 186 -4.81 -3.74 -7.14
N SER A 187 -4.90 -2.43 -6.89
CA SER A 187 -5.35 -1.93 -5.58
C SER A 187 -6.79 -2.36 -5.29
N ALA A 188 -7.65 -2.48 -6.30
CA ALA A 188 -9.00 -3.01 -6.17
C ALA A 188 -8.97 -4.48 -5.71
N TRP A 189 -8.13 -5.30 -6.33
CA TRP A 189 -7.97 -6.71 -5.96
C TRP A 189 -7.43 -6.89 -4.54
N ALA A 190 -6.46 -6.06 -4.14
CA ALA A 190 -5.87 -6.11 -2.80
C ALA A 190 -6.82 -5.57 -1.72
N SER A 191 -7.48 -4.44 -1.97
CA SER A 191 -8.44 -3.84 -1.03
C SER A 191 -9.69 -4.69 -0.84
N PHE A 192 -10.21 -5.32 -1.92
CA PHE A 192 -11.34 -6.23 -1.82
C PHE A 192 -11.05 -7.43 -0.93
N GLN A 193 -9.80 -7.91 -0.92
CA GLN A 193 -9.45 -9.00 -0.01
C GLN A 193 -9.48 -8.58 1.47
N ALA A 194 -9.29 -7.30 1.79
CA ALA A 194 -9.35 -6.79 3.16
C ALA A 194 -10.75 -6.32 3.56
N SER A 195 -11.47 -5.67 2.64
CA SER A 195 -12.82 -5.16 2.85
C SER A 195 -13.76 -5.63 1.74
N PRO A 196 -14.09 -6.94 1.66
CA PRO A 196 -14.95 -7.44 0.60
C PRO A 196 -16.35 -6.83 0.64
N VAL A 197 -17.04 -6.97 -0.47
CA VAL A 197 -18.43 -6.56 -0.60
C VAL A 197 -19.28 -7.74 -1.02
N VAL A 198 -20.57 -7.63 -0.72
CA VAL A 198 -21.54 -8.65 -1.11
C VAL A 198 -21.74 -8.59 -2.61
N LEU A 199 -21.60 -9.74 -3.26
CA LEU A 199 -21.76 -9.95 -4.69
C LEU A 199 -22.97 -10.85 -4.90
N ASN A 200 -23.95 -10.39 -5.68
CA ASN A 200 -25.16 -11.16 -5.99
C ASN A 200 -24.93 -11.99 -7.25
N ASP A 201 -25.53 -13.19 -7.30
CA ASP A 201 -25.46 -14.10 -8.43
C ASP A 201 -26.13 -13.55 -9.71
N SER A 202 -27.10 -12.66 -9.56
CA SER A 202 -27.76 -11.98 -10.69
C SER A 202 -26.90 -10.91 -11.37
N MET A 203 -25.74 -10.54 -10.79
CA MET A 203 -24.87 -9.53 -11.38
C MET A 203 -24.14 -10.06 -12.61
N THR A 204 -24.15 -9.27 -13.69
CA THR A 204 -23.25 -9.47 -14.83
C THR A 204 -21.78 -9.41 -14.39
N ALA A 205 -20.86 -9.97 -15.19
CA ALA A 205 -19.43 -9.95 -14.87
C ALA A 205 -18.89 -8.53 -14.60
N LEU A 206 -19.32 -7.53 -15.41
CA LEU A 206 -18.89 -6.15 -15.24
C LEU A 206 -19.45 -5.51 -13.96
N GLN A 207 -20.73 -5.74 -13.64
CA GLN A 207 -21.34 -5.26 -12.41
C GLN A 207 -20.67 -5.88 -11.18
N ARG A 208 -20.39 -7.19 -11.22
CA ARG A 208 -19.69 -7.91 -10.15
C ARG A 208 -18.28 -7.35 -9.93
N THR A 209 -17.50 -7.19 -10.99
CA THR A 209 -16.15 -6.59 -10.93
C THR A 209 -16.19 -5.16 -10.40
N TRP A 210 -17.12 -4.32 -10.86
CA TRP A 210 -17.23 -2.93 -10.40
C TRP A 210 -17.65 -2.86 -8.93
N ALA A 211 -18.64 -3.65 -8.51
CA ALA A 211 -19.05 -3.73 -7.12
C ALA A 211 -17.88 -4.17 -6.22
N ALA A 212 -17.14 -5.20 -6.63
CA ALA A 212 -15.95 -5.68 -5.91
C ALA A 212 -14.83 -4.62 -5.86
N ALA A 213 -14.62 -3.88 -6.95
CA ALA A 213 -13.59 -2.87 -7.04
C ALA A 213 -13.90 -1.64 -6.17
N ASN A 214 -15.14 -1.17 -6.18
CA ASN A 214 -15.60 -0.01 -5.41
C ASN A 214 -15.89 -0.36 -3.94
N ASN A 215 -14.93 -1.02 -3.29
CA ASN A 215 -15.01 -1.38 -1.88
C ASN A 215 -14.53 -0.22 -0.98
N PRO A 216 -14.88 -0.21 0.33
CA PRO A 216 -14.65 0.93 1.22
C PRO A 216 -13.19 1.40 1.32
N THR A 217 -12.23 0.48 1.22
CA THR A 217 -10.81 0.82 1.40
C THR A 217 -10.08 1.14 0.09
N TRP A 218 -10.74 1.01 -1.08
CA TRP A 218 -10.12 1.19 -2.39
C TRP A 218 -9.59 2.61 -2.65
N TRP A 219 -10.44 3.63 -2.49
CA TRP A 219 -10.00 5.02 -2.66
C TRP A 219 -8.95 5.45 -1.63
N PRO A 220 -9.14 5.20 -0.32
CA PRO A 220 -8.14 5.51 0.69
C PRO A 220 -6.78 4.84 0.40
N VAL A 221 -6.78 3.57 -0.03
CA VAL A 221 -5.51 2.87 -0.34
C VAL A 221 -4.85 3.45 -1.58
N ASN A 222 -5.61 3.83 -2.61
CA ASN A 222 -5.04 4.47 -3.81
C ASN A 222 -4.37 5.80 -3.48
N ILE A 223 -5.03 6.65 -2.70
CA ILE A 223 -4.47 7.94 -2.28
C ILE A 223 -3.22 7.73 -1.43
N HIS A 224 -3.26 6.81 -0.47
CA HIS A 224 -2.09 6.46 0.32
C HIS A 224 -0.94 5.95 -0.56
N ARG A 225 -1.21 5.09 -1.55
CA ARG A 225 -0.19 4.53 -2.44
C ARG A 225 0.43 5.57 -3.36
N ILE A 226 -0.35 6.50 -3.93
CA ILE A 226 0.21 7.58 -4.77
C ILE A 226 1.20 8.40 -3.97
N VAL A 227 0.80 8.84 -2.78
CA VAL A 227 1.66 9.62 -1.89
C VAL A 227 2.86 8.80 -1.43
N ALA A 228 2.69 7.52 -1.08
CA ALA A 228 3.80 6.65 -0.69
C ALA A 228 4.80 6.40 -1.84
N ASN A 229 4.33 6.24 -3.07
CA ASN A 229 5.17 6.07 -4.26
C ASN A 229 6.00 7.33 -4.52
N VAL A 230 5.44 8.52 -4.28
CA VAL A 230 6.16 9.80 -4.34
C VAL A 230 7.32 9.82 -3.34
N VAL A 231 7.06 9.42 -2.09
CA VAL A 231 8.07 9.36 -1.02
C VAL A 231 9.17 8.36 -1.38
N LEU A 232 8.79 7.16 -1.83
CA LEU A 232 9.71 6.11 -2.26
C LEU A 232 10.62 6.59 -3.39
N GLY A 233 10.03 7.15 -4.46
CA GLY A 233 10.78 7.68 -5.60
C GLY A 233 11.78 8.75 -5.17
N GLY A 234 11.33 9.76 -4.41
CA GLY A 234 12.18 10.83 -3.92
C GLY A 234 13.37 10.35 -3.10
N PHE A 235 13.13 9.50 -2.09
CA PHE A 235 14.22 9.00 -1.25
C PHE A 235 15.15 8.03 -1.95
N VAL A 236 14.66 7.15 -2.84
CA VAL A 236 15.54 6.26 -3.62
C VAL A 236 16.40 7.06 -4.60
N CYS A 237 15.84 8.07 -5.27
CA CYS A 237 16.62 9.01 -6.10
C CYS A 237 17.66 9.78 -5.28
N GLY A 238 17.30 10.21 -4.06
CA GLY A 238 18.23 10.83 -3.12
C GLY A 238 19.36 9.89 -2.70
N ALA A 239 19.07 8.63 -2.38
CA ALA A 239 20.08 7.64 -2.04
C ALA A 239 21.01 7.33 -3.21
N TYR A 240 20.48 7.22 -4.43
CA TYR A 240 21.30 7.09 -5.64
C TYR A 240 22.28 8.26 -5.74
N ALA A 241 21.78 9.50 -5.63
CA ALA A 241 22.62 10.68 -5.66
C ALA A 241 23.68 10.67 -4.53
N GLY A 242 23.31 10.25 -3.32
CA GLY A 242 24.24 10.14 -2.20
C GLY A 242 25.36 9.13 -2.43
N VAL A 243 25.04 7.95 -2.96
CA VAL A 243 26.06 6.94 -3.32
C VAL A 243 26.97 7.45 -4.44
N ARG A 244 26.42 8.10 -5.46
CA ARG A 244 27.20 8.67 -6.56
C ARG A 244 28.07 9.84 -6.12
N TYR A 245 27.58 10.69 -5.21
CA TYR A 245 28.35 11.78 -4.61
C TYR A 245 29.58 11.26 -3.85
N LEU A 246 29.42 10.18 -3.07
CA LEU A 246 30.53 9.56 -2.33
C LEU A 246 31.59 8.93 -3.25
N GLY A 247 31.19 8.51 -4.45
CA GLY A 247 32.08 7.94 -5.47
C GLY A 247 32.56 8.95 -6.54
N ALA A 248 32.12 10.21 -6.46
CA ALA A 248 32.43 11.23 -7.44
C ALA A 248 33.92 11.59 -7.41
N LYS A 249 34.53 11.75 -8.60
CA LYS A 249 35.96 12.02 -8.76
C LYS A 249 36.25 13.48 -9.08
N THR A 250 35.30 14.17 -9.70
CA THR A 250 35.42 15.58 -10.06
C THR A 250 34.51 16.45 -9.21
N GLN A 251 34.85 17.73 -9.10
CA GLN A 251 34.01 18.70 -8.39
C GLN A 251 32.65 18.89 -9.08
N GLU A 252 32.62 18.84 -10.41
CA GLU A 252 31.39 18.92 -11.21
C GLU A 252 30.44 17.76 -10.92
N GLU A 253 30.96 16.52 -10.85
CA GLU A 253 30.15 15.36 -10.44
C GLU A 253 29.60 15.53 -9.03
N ARG A 254 30.41 16.05 -8.10
CA ARG A 254 29.96 16.31 -6.72
C ARG A 254 28.85 17.36 -6.70
N GLU A 255 28.99 18.45 -7.45
CA GLU A 255 27.96 19.49 -7.55
C GLU A 255 26.64 18.95 -8.12
N HIS A 256 26.72 18.15 -9.19
CA HIS A 256 25.55 17.51 -9.81
C HIS A 256 24.82 16.59 -8.82
N TYR A 257 25.53 15.63 -8.22
CA TYR A 257 24.92 14.67 -7.30
C TYR A 257 24.48 15.31 -5.98
N ASP A 258 25.13 16.40 -5.56
CA ASP A 258 24.68 17.17 -4.40
C ASP A 258 23.33 17.84 -4.65
N TRP A 259 23.17 18.43 -5.84
CA TRP A 259 21.92 19.03 -6.28
C TRP A 259 20.82 17.98 -6.50
N MET A 260 21.14 16.87 -7.15
CA MET A 260 20.23 15.75 -7.33
C MET A 260 19.76 15.17 -5.99
N GLY A 261 20.66 15.00 -5.02
CA GLY A 261 20.33 14.52 -3.68
C GLY A 261 19.38 15.46 -2.93
N TYR A 262 19.55 16.77 -3.12
CA TYR A 262 18.62 17.76 -2.59
C TYR A 262 17.23 17.65 -3.22
N ILE A 263 17.14 17.54 -4.55
CA ILE A 263 15.85 17.37 -5.23
C ILE A 263 15.16 16.09 -4.79
N GLY A 264 15.88 14.96 -4.69
CA GLY A 264 15.35 13.70 -4.20
C GLY A 264 14.82 13.79 -2.77
N ASN A 265 15.61 14.35 -1.84
CA ASN A 265 15.16 14.56 -0.46
C ASN A 265 13.98 15.53 -0.37
N PHE A 266 13.96 16.58 -1.18
CA PHE A 266 12.84 17.53 -1.24
C PHE A 266 11.54 16.85 -1.67
N ILE A 267 11.57 16.07 -2.75
CA ILE A 267 10.43 15.28 -3.22
C ILE A 267 9.97 14.29 -2.14
N GLY A 268 10.92 13.59 -1.53
CA GLY A 268 10.66 12.62 -0.46
C GLY A 268 9.95 13.27 0.74
N ILE A 269 10.45 14.41 1.21
CA ILE A 269 9.81 15.19 2.28
C ILE A 269 8.42 15.65 1.85
N PHE A 270 8.27 16.22 0.65
CA PHE A 270 6.99 16.77 0.20
C PHE A 270 5.89 15.70 0.13
N GLY A 271 6.22 14.48 -0.29
CA GLY A 271 5.30 13.35 -0.17
C GLY A 271 5.09 12.87 1.26
N LEU A 272 6.12 12.95 2.12
CA LEU A 272 6.09 12.46 3.49
C LEU A 272 5.17 13.31 4.37
N LEU A 273 5.10 14.63 4.15
CA LEU A 273 4.26 15.53 4.95
C LEU A 273 2.76 15.14 4.94
N PRO A 274 2.11 14.88 3.79
CA PRO A 274 0.71 14.44 3.75
C PRO A 274 0.50 12.93 4.00
N LEU A 275 1.55 12.10 3.95
CA LEU A 275 1.42 10.64 4.03
C LEU A 275 0.76 10.13 5.33
N PRO A 276 1.09 10.64 6.54
CA PRO A 276 0.40 10.26 7.76
C PRO A 276 -1.12 10.44 7.70
N PHE A 277 -1.60 11.47 6.99
CA PHE A 277 -3.03 11.73 6.83
C PHE A 277 -3.70 10.70 5.93
N ALA A 278 -3.08 10.39 4.80
CA ALA A 278 -3.58 9.34 3.91
C ALA A 278 -3.61 7.97 4.61
N GLY A 279 -2.60 7.69 5.44
CA GLY A 279 -2.57 6.49 6.30
C GLY A 279 -3.66 6.47 7.36
N TYR A 280 -3.89 7.60 8.04
CA TYR A 280 -4.94 7.74 9.03
C TYR A 280 -6.33 7.52 8.44
N TRP A 281 -6.60 8.13 7.28
CA TRP A 281 -7.88 7.94 6.58
C TRP A 281 -8.09 6.47 6.20
N LEU A 282 -7.08 5.82 5.61
CA LEU A 282 -7.18 4.39 5.29
C LEU A 282 -7.50 3.53 6.54
N MET A 283 -6.84 3.79 7.67
CA MET A 283 -7.10 3.03 8.90
C MET A 283 -8.47 3.34 9.51
N ARG A 284 -8.96 4.57 9.39
CA ARG A 284 -10.33 4.92 9.79
C ARG A 284 -11.35 4.10 8.99
N GLU A 285 -11.17 3.98 7.68
CA GLU A 285 -12.09 3.23 6.80
C GLU A 285 -12.06 1.73 7.09
N VAL A 286 -10.88 1.16 7.42
CA VAL A 286 -10.78 -0.22 7.91
C VAL A 286 -11.54 -0.40 9.23
N TYR A 287 -11.40 0.54 10.17
CA TYR A 287 -12.09 0.49 11.46
C TYR A 287 -13.61 0.62 11.30
N GLN A 288 -14.07 1.52 10.42
CA GLN A 288 -15.49 1.71 10.10
C GLN A 288 -16.07 0.50 9.37
N TYR A 289 -15.27 -0.16 8.53
CA TYR A 289 -15.67 -1.40 7.87
C TYR A 289 -15.83 -2.55 8.87
N ASN A 290 -14.85 -2.73 9.76
CA ASN A 290 -14.89 -3.77 10.77
C ASN A 290 -14.09 -3.36 12.03
N GLN A 291 -14.82 -3.15 13.13
CA GLN A 291 -14.21 -2.75 14.41
C GLN A 291 -13.22 -3.79 14.93
N GLN A 292 -13.45 -5.09 14.72
CA GLN A 292 -12.55 -6.16 15.16
C GLN A 292 -11.21 -6.15 14.41
N MET A 293 -11.21 -5.91 13.09
CA MET A 293 -9.98 -5.69 12.32
C MET A 293 -9.24 -4.45 12.84
N GLY A 294 -9.98 -3.37 13.12
CA GLY A 294 -9.45 -2.15 13.71
C GLY A 294 -8.79 -2.37 15.07
N ILE A 295 -9.45 -3.10 15.97
CA ILE A 295 -8.91 -3.49 17.29
C ILE A 295 -7.68 -4.38 17.12
N THR A 296 -7.73 -5.37 16.22
CA THR A 296 -6.60 -6.27 15.95
C THR A 296 -5.36 -5.49 15.52
N LEU A 297 -5.52 -4.49 14.66
CA LEU A 297 -4.46 -3.61 14.17
C LEU A 297 -3.94 -2.64 15.24
N MET A 298 -4.82 -1.96 15.97
CA MET A 298 -4.44 -0.79 16.79
C MET A 298 -4.36 -1.04 18.29
N GLY A 299 -5.12 -2.01 18.80
CA GLY A 299 -5.20 -2.33 20.24
C GLY A 299 -4.69 -3.72 20.61
N GLY A 300 -4.67 -4.65 19.65
CA GLY A 300 -4.27 -6.03 19.82
C GLY A 300 -2.81 -6.30 19.47
N ILE A 301 -2.52 -7.56 19.15
CA ILE A 301 -1.18 -8.08 18.88
C ILE A 301 -0.39 -7.29 17.82
N LEU A 302 -1.07 -6.77 16.80
CA LEU A 302 -0.44 -6.05 15.69
C LEU A 302 -0.15 -4.57 16.04
N SER A 303 -0.57 -4.06 17.20
CA SER A 303 -0.33 -2.65 17.59
C SER A 303 1.16 -2.33 17.68
N TRP A 304 1.98 -3.32 18.02
CA TRP A 304 3.44 -3.19 18.07
C TRP A 304 4.06 -2.96 16.68
N LEU A 305 3.39 -3.36 15.59
CA LEU A 305 3.79 -2.98 14.23
C LEU A 305 3.77 -1.46 14.07
N PHE A 306 2.77 -0.78 14.64
CA PHE A 306 2.66 0.67 14.56
C PHE A 306 3.73 1.39 15.40
N ILE A 307 4.24 0.75 16.46
CA ILE A 307 5.38 1.26 17.22
C ILE A 307 6.68 1.13 16.41
N LEU A 308 6.90 -0.04 15.78
CA LEU A 308 8.01 -0.22 14.84
C LEU A 308 7.92 0.76 13.66
N GLN A 309 6.71 0.99 13.14
CA GLN A 309 6.46 1.99 12.10
C GLN A 309 6.79 3.41 12.58
N ALA A 310 6.38 3.80 13.79
CA ALA A 310 6.67 5.12 14.35
C ALA A 310 8.17 5.37 14.47
N LEU A 311 8.95 4.36 14.89
CA LEU A 311 10.41 4.43 14.90
C LEU A 311 10.98 4.71 13.50
N LEU A 312 10.53 3.99 12.48
CA LEU A 312 10.98 4.19 11.11
C LEU A 312 10.59 5.57 10.58
N ILE A 313 9.37 6.05 10.83
CA ILE A 313 8.96 7.40 10.43
C ILE A 313 9.79 8.46 11.14
N GLY A 314 10.13 8.26 12.42
CA GLY A 314 11.07 9.10 13.14
C GLY A 314 12.42 9.21 12.46
N VAL A 315 12.98 8.08 11.99
CA VAL A 315 14.23 8.05 11.21
C VAL A 315 14.09 8.84 9.90
N LEU A 316 12.96 8.72 9.17
CA LEU A 316 12.73 9.48 7.95
C LEU A 316 12.74 10.99 8.21
N PHE A 317 12.00 11.47 9.22
CA PHE A 317 11.98 12.89 9.57
C PHE A 317 13.36 13.37 10.00
N LEU A 318 14.06 12.65 10.88
CA LEU A 318 15.38 13.05 11.35
C LEU A 318 16.43 13.04 10.23
N GLY A 319 16.48 12.01 9.40
CA GLY A 319 17.41 11.91 8.28
C GLY A 319 17.19 13.01 7.23
N SER A 320 15.94 13.29 6.90
CA SER A 320 15.56 14.35 5.96
C SER A 320 15.92 15.74 6.47
N ASN A 321 15.62 16.03 7.74
CA ASN A 321 15.98 17.29 8.37
C ASN A 321 17.50 17.43 8.53
N TYR A 322 18.19 16.37 8.95
CA TYR A 322 19.65 16.37 9.07
C TYR A 322 20.33 16.71 7.75
N TYR A 323 19.87 16.15 6.63
CA TYR A 323 20.39 16.51 5.31
C TYR A 323 20.20 18.01 5.00
N LEU A 324 19.01 18.56 5.25
CA LEU A 324 18.75 19.99 5.06
C LEU A 324 19.61 20.86 5.97
N TRP A 325 19.80 20.48 7.23
CA TRP A 325 20.63 21.21 8.19
C TRP A 325 22.10 21.20 7.81
N GLN A 326 22.64 20.07 7.34
CA GLN A 326 23.99 20.04 6.77
C GLN A 326 24.11 20.96 5.56
N GLY A 327 23.07 21.00 4.71
CA GLY A 327 22.99 21.92 3.58
C GLY A 327 23.01 23.39 4.01
N LEU A 328 22.22 23.75 5.03
CA LEU A 328 22.24 25.08 5.64
C LEU A 328 23.63 25.45 6.17
N LEU A 329 24.27 24.54 6.91
CA LEU A 329 25.55 24.81 7.55
C LEU A 329 26.73 24.85 6.58
N LYS A 330 26.67 24.11 5.46
CA LYS A 330 27.82 23.90 4.56
C LYS A 330 27.69 24.59 3.21
N ARG A 331 26.49 24.69 2.64
CA ARG A 331 26.27 25.34 1.34
C ARG A 331 26.11 26.85 1.47
N THR A 332 25.84 27.38 2.66
CA THR A 332 25.61 28.81 2.88
C THR A 332 26.84 29.48 3.51
N SER A 333 27.09 30.74 3.16
CA SER A 333 28.26 31.50 3.63
C SER A 333 28.22 31.85 5.11
N ASP A 334 27.02 31.94 5.69
CA ASP A 334 26.77 32.27 7.09
C ASP A 334 25.76 31.26 7.68
N GLY A 335 26.09 29.97 7.59
CA GLY A 335 25.21 28.89 8.02
C GLY A 335 25.08 28.78 9.54
N ILE A 336 26.09 29.24 10.29
CA ILE A 336 26.17 29.10 11.75
C ILE A 336 24.99 29.78 12.46
N LYS A 337 24.45 30.87 11.92
CA LYS A 337 23.26 31.54 12.48
C LYS A 337 22.03 30.64 12.57
N TYR A 338 21.96 29.58 11.77
CA TYR A 338 20.82 28.66 11.79
C TYR A 338 20.93 27.60 12.90
N LYS A 339 22.10 27.44 13.54
CA LYS A 339 22.35 26.41 14.55
C LYS A 339 21.35 26.43 15.73
N PRO A 340 20.97 27.59 16.31
CA PRO A 340 19.97 27.61 17.39
C PRO A 340 18.61 27.06 16.94
N TYR A 341 18.14 27.46 15.76
CA TYR A 341 16.87 26.97 15.20
C TYR A 341 16.94 25.47 14.89
N ILE A 342 18.06 24.98 14.35
CA ILE A 342 18.29 23.55 14.13
C ILE A 342 18.16 22.77 15.45
N MET A 343 18.75 23.28 16.55
CA MET A 343 18.66 22.61 17.86
C MET A 343 17.23 22.60 18.41
N ILE A 344 16.47 23.68 18.27
CA ILE A 344 15.05 23.75 18.67
C ILE A 344 14.22 22.72 17.90
N ILE A 345 14.40 22.65 16.57
CA ILE A 345 13.68 21.70 15.73
C ILE A 345 14.09 20.27 16.08
N LEU A 346 15.38 19.98 16.27
CA LEU A 346 15.86 18.67 16.68
C LEU A 346 15.24 18.23 18.01
N PHE A 347 15.28 19.08 19.04
CA PHE A 347 14.68 18.79 20.34
C PHE A 347 13.18 18.52 20.21
N THR A 348 12.47 19.35 19.42
CA THR A 348 11.04 19.19 19.16
C THR A 348 10.74 17.86 18.48
N LEU A 349 11.50 17.48 17.44
CA LEU A 349 11.35 16.21 16.74
C LEU A 349 11.61 15.02 17.65
N LEU A 350 12.64 15.08 18.49
CA LEU A 350 12.97 14.01 19.44
C LEU A 350 11.91 13.87 20.54
N ALA A 351 11.42 14.97 21.10
CA ALA A 351 10.35 14.97 22.09
C ALA A 351 9.04 14.39 21.49
N CYS A 352 8.67 14.84 20.29
CA CYS A 352 7.51 14.31 19.57
C CYS A 352 7.64 12.83 19.25
N LEU A 353 8.82 12.39 18.81
CA LEU A 353 9.12 10.99 18.54
C LEU A 353 9.00 10.14 19.82
N GLY A 354 9.52 10.64 20.94
CA GLY A 354 9.40 9.98 22.25
C GLY A 354 7.96 9.73 22.64
N VAL A 355 7.07 10.72 22.46
CA VAL A 355 5.62 10.56 22.69
C VAL A 355 5.00 9.58 21.68
N TRP A 356 5.31 9.71 20.39
CA TRP A 356 4.72 8.87 19.35
C TRP A 356 5.07 7.38 19.52
N MET A 357 6.29 7.09 19.97
CA MET A 357 6.77 5.73 20.22
C MET A 357 6.17 5.07 21.47
N THR A 358 5.34 5.77 22.25
CA THR A 358 4.72 5.18 23.45
C THR A 358 3.64 4.15 23.08
N PRO A 359 3.72 2.92 23.61
CA PRO A 359 2.68 1.91 23.43
C PRO A 359 1.48 2.20 24.34
N HIS A 360 0.27 2.02 23.80
CA HIS A 360 -0.97 2.12 24.59
C HIS A 360 -1.25 0.83 25.38
N SER A 361 -0.98 -0.32 24.75
CA SER A 361 -1.17 -1.65 25.32
C SER A 361 0.20 -2.27 25.56
N LEU A 362 0.47 -2.65 26.81
CA LEU A 362 1.66 -3.41 27.18
C LEU A 362 1.29 -4.90 27.26
N VAL A 363 2.18 -5.77 26.81
CA VAL A 363 2.07 -7.20 27.09
C VAL A 363 2.61 -7.40 28.50
N ALA A 364 1.70 -7.37 29.47
CA ALA A 364 2.01 -7.47 30.90
C ALA A 364 1.45 -8.78 31.47
N SER A 365 2.18 -9.36 32.41
CA SER A 365 1.67 -10.42 33.28
C SER A 365 0.54 -9.91 34.16
N LEU A 366 -0.24 -10.84 34.74
CA LEU A 366 -1.34 -10.48 35.64
C LEU A 366 -0.84 -9.72 36.88
N GLU A 367 0.37 -10.03 37.36
CA GLU A 367 1.01 -9.35 38.48
C GLU A 367 1.39 -7.91 38.11
N GLU A 368 2.02 -7.71 36.95
CA GLU A 368 2.35 -6.37 36.44
C GLU A 368 1.10 -5.54 36.18
N ALA A 369 0.04 -6.12 35.60
CA ALA A 369 -1.24 -5.45 35.39
C ALA A 369 -1.87 -5.00 36.72
N ARG A 370 -1.80 -5.82 37.77
CA ARG A 370 -2.25 -5.44 39.11
C ARG A 370 -1.38 -4.31 39.70
N ALA A 371 -0.06 -4.41 39.55
CA ALA A 371 0.87 -3.38 40.02
C ALA A 371 0.65 -2.02 39.31
N MET A 372 0.25 -2.05 38.04
CA MET A 372 -0.09 -0.84 37.26
C MET A 372 -1.49 -0.28 37.58
N GLY A 373 -2.30 -0.97 38.39
CA GLY A 373 -3.67 -0.56 38.71
C GLY A 373 -4.68 -0.79 37.59
N GLY A 374 -4.37 -1.65 36.60
CA GLY A 374 -5.28 -1.96 35.49
C GLY A 374 -4.60 -2.52 34.25
N SER A 375 -5.34 -2.59 33.15
CA SER A 375 -4.85 -3.09 31.86
C SER A 375 -3.91 -2.13 31.12
N HIS A 376 -3.78 -0.88 31.60
CA HIS A 376 -2.94 0.15 30.99
C HIS A 376 -2.08 0.82 32.05
N HIS A 377 -0.83 1.13 31.67
CA HIS A 377 0.10 1.84 32.52
C HIS A 377 -0.36 3.31 32.73
N PRO A 378 -0.37 3.86 33.96
CA PRO A 378 -0.93 5.19 34.26
C PRO A 378 -0.34 6.34 33.42
N ILE A 379 0.97 6.31 33.14
CA ILE A 379 1.66 7.32 32.32
C ILE A 379 1.64 6.96 30.83
N LEU A 380 2.16 5.78 30.45
CA LEU A 380 2.29 5.38 29.04
C LEU A 380 0.93 5.23 28.34
N GLY A 381 -0.11 4.80 29.06
CA GLY A 381 -1.47 4.72 28.53
C GLY A 381 -1.99 6.06 28.04
N VAL A 382 -1.61 7.17 28.70
CA VAL A 382 -2.00 8.53 28.28
C VAL A 382 -1.32 8.92 26.98
N PHE A 383 -0.01 8.72 26.85
CA PHE A 383 0.72 9.07 25.63
C PHE A 383 0.45 8.10 24.46
N GLY A 384 0.02 6.87 24.77
CA GLY A 384 -0.23 5.83 23.77
C GLY A 384 -1.48 6.04 22.92
N VAL A 385 -2.41 6.93 23.32
CA VAL A 385 -3.67 7.16 22.60
C VAL A 385 -3.50 7.97 21.32
N MET A 386 -4.48 7.86 20.42
CA MET A 386 -4.47 8.59 19.15
C MET A 386 -4.43 10.11 19.30
N SER A 387 -5.01 10.68 20.37
CA SER A 387 -4.96 12.12 20.65
C SER A 387 -3.51 12.61 20.77
N ALA A 388 -2.67 11.93 21.55
CA ALA A 388 -1.25 12.26 21.67
C ALA A 388 -0.53 12.08 20.34
N LYS A 389 -0.66 10.89 19.74
CA LYS A 389 0.07 10.48 18.54
C LYS A 389 -0.16 11.42 17.36
N LEU A 390 -1.41 11.79 17.11
CA LEU A 390 -1.74 12.70 16.00
C LEU A 390 -1.23 14.12 16.26
N THR A 391 -1.33 14.60 17.49
CA THR A 391 -0.84 15.93 17.89
C THR A 391 0.66 16.04 17.62
N VAL A 392 1.45 15.07 18.10
CA VAL A 392 2.91 15.12 17.92
C VAL A 392 3.32 14.89 16.46
N VAL A 393 2.59 14.08 15.69
CA VAL A 393 2.80 13.94 14.24
C VAL A 393 2.67 15.27 13.51
N ASN A 394 1.63 16.03 13.85
CA ASN A 394 1.34 17.32 13.23
C ASN A 394 2.41 18.36 13.58
N ILE A 395 2.88 18.34 14.83
CA ILE A 395 4.01 19.17 15.26
C ILE A 395 5.30 18.78 14.53
N MET A 396 5.58 17.49 14.32
CA MET A 396 6.74 17.04 13.54
C MET A 396 6.69 17.49 12.08
N ILE A 397 5.51 17.45 11.46
CA ILE A 397 5.26 17.94 10.09
C ILE A 397 5.55 19.44 10.01
N LEU A 398 4.96 20.24 10.91
CA LEU A 398 5.19 21.68 10.95
C LEU A 398 6.66 22.02 11.21
N SER A 399 7.32 21.32 12.13
CA SER A 399 8.73 21.50 12.47
C SER A 399 9.64 21.20 11.27
N THR A 400 9.35 20.13 10.53
CA THR A 400 10.09 19.77 9.31
C THR A 400 9.84 20.77 8.19
N PHE A 401 8.62 21.27 8.06
CA PHE A 401 8.29 22.32 7.10
C PHE A 401 9.02 23.63 7.43
N ILE A 402 9.18 23.98 8.71
CA ILE A 402 10.02 25.11 9.14
C ILE A 402 11.48 24.90 8.72
N SER A 403 12.07 23.71 8.91
CA SER A 403 13.42 23.41 8.39
C SER A 403 13.53 23.66 6.88
N PHE A 404 12.53 23.24 6.12
CA PHE A 404 12.48 23.51 4.68
C PHE A 404 12.41 25.01 4.37
N LEU A 405 11.56 25.77 5.07
CA LEU A 405 11.47 27.22 4.86
C LEU A 405 12.77 27.96 5.22
N LEU A 406 13.46 27.54 6.29
CA LEU A 406 14.79 28.06 6.66
C LEU A 406 15.79 27.81 5.53
N TYR A 407 15.80 26.59 4.98
CA TYR A 407 16.63 26.22 3.84
C TYR A 407 16.29 27.05 2.60
N TRP A 408 15.02 27.13 2.23
CA TRP A 408 14.56 27.83 1.03
C TRP A 408 14.90 29.33 1.07
N ARG A 409 14.78 29.98 2.24
CA ARG A 409 15.07 31.40 2.44
C ARG A 409 16.56 31.71 2.63
N ALA A 410 17.40 30.69 2.74
CA ALA A 410 18.80 30.91 3.08
C ALA A 410 19.51 31.73 1.99
N ASN A 411 20.35 32.67 2.42
CA ASN A 411 21.07 33.61 1.55
C ASN A 411 20.18 34.50 0.66
N GLN A 412 18.89 34.66 1.00
CA GLN A 412 17.96 35.50 0.26
C GLN A 412 17.39 36.62 1.14
N GLN A 413 17.41 37.84 0.62
CA GLN A 413 16.77 38.99 1.23
C GLN A 413 15.49 39.34 0.45
N VAL A 414 14.37 39.35 1.16
CA VAL A 414 13.05 39.71 0.62
C VAL A 414 13.04 41.19 0.22
N THR A 415 12.71 41.48 -1.04
CA THR A 415 12.71 42.83 -1.63
C THR A 415 11.30 43.39 -1.85
N VAL A 416 10.26 42.56 -1.81
CA VAL A 416 8.87 42.98 -1.99
C VAL A 416 8.37 43.84 -0.82
N ARG A 417 7.59 44.90 -1.12
CA ARG A 417 7.08 45.87 -0.12
C ARG A 417 6.23 45.22 0.97
N TRP A 418 5.42 44.23 0.60
CA TRP A 418 4.55 43.49 1.52
C TRP A 418 5.26 42.35 2.27
N GLY A 419 6.57 42.17 2.08
CA GLY A 419 7.33 41.06 2.66
C GLY A 419 7.40 41.05 4.19
N LYS A 420 7.32 42.21 4.85
CA LYS A 420 7.19 42.27 6.32
C LYS A 420 5.82 41.77 6.79
N ALA A 421 4.76 42.22 6.14
CA ALA A 421 3.39 41.81 6.45
C ALA A 421 3.18 40.30 6.25
N ALA A 422 3.68 39.75 5.13
CA ALA A 422 3.58 38.32 4.88
C ALA A 422 4.37 37.47 5.88
N ARG A 423 5.58 37.87 6.29
CA ARG A 423 6.30 37.17 7.37
C ARG A 423 5.54 37.20 8.70
N GLY A 424 4.89 38.32 9.02
CA GLY A 424 4.02 38.44 10.18
C GLY A 424 2.83 37.48 10.09
N PHE A 425 2.17 37.44 8.93
CA PHE A 425 1.05 36.54 8.67
C PHE A 425 1.46 35.06 8.77
N GLU A 426 2.59 34.67 8.18
CA GLU A 426 3.11 33.30 8.29
C GLU A 426 3.37 32.92 9.75
N ALA A 427 4.01 33.80 10.53
CA ALA A 427 4.30 33.55 11.94
C ALA A 427 3.01 33.37 12.77
N VAL A 428 2.00 34.20 12.52
CA VAL A 428 0.66 34.05 13.13
C VAL A 428 0.03 32.73 12.71
N LEU A 429 0.06 32.39 11.41
CA LEU A 429 -0.54 31.17 10.89
C LEU A 429 0.09 29.91 11.50
N PHE A 430 1.43 29.86 11.61
CA PHE A 430 2.12 28.78 12.30
C PHE A 430 1.75 28.71 13.78
N THR A 431 1.72 29.86 14.47
CA THR A 431 1.44 29.91 15.90
C THR A 431 0.01 29.45 16.20
N VAL A 432 -0.98 29.94 15.45
CA VAL A 432 -2.38 29.52 15.55
C VAL A 432 -2.52 28.03 15.23
N ALA A 433 -1.85 27.53 14.19
CA ALA A 433 -1.90 26.11 13.85
C ALA A 433 -1.28 25.22 14.94
N ILE A 434 -0.10 25.58 15.49
CA ILE A 434 0.56 24.83 16.55
C ILE A 434 -0.30 24.81 17.82
N ILE A 435 -0.78 25.98 18.27
CA ILE A 435 -1.65 26.08 19.44
C ILE A 435 -2.95 25.29 19.20
N GLY A 436 -3.57 25.47 18.04
CA GLY A 436 -4.80 24.76 17.67
C GLY A 436 -4.61 23.24 17.68
N VAL A 437 -3.53 22.73 17.10
CA VAL A 437 -3.19 21.30 17.13
C VAL A 437 -3.05 20.78 18.56
N ILE A 438 -2.34 21.51 19.42
CA ILE A 438 -2.14 21.12 20.84
C ILE A 438 -3.47 21.15 21.59
N VAL A 439 -4.25 22.21 21.47
CA VAL A 439 -5.55 22.38 22.15
C VAL A 439 -6.53 21.30 21.71
N LEU A 440 -6.66 21.03 20.41
CA LEU A 440 -7.51 19.97 19.88
C LEU A 440 -7.03 18.59 20.35
N GLY A 441 -5.72 18.39 20.47
CA GLY A 441 -5.10 17.18 21.01
C GLY A 441 -5.47 16.93 22.48
N ILE A 442 -5.34 17.96 23.31
CA ILE A 442 -5.70 17.92 24.74
C ILE A 442 -7.20 17.72 24.90
N TYR A 443 -8.01 18.47 24.15
CA TYR A 443 -9.47 18.32 24.18
C TYR A 443 -9.92 16.92 23.75
N GLY A 444 -9.15 16.28 22.86
CA GLY A 444 -9.37 14.90 22.44
C GLY A 444 -9.43 13.88 23.57
N TYR A 445 -8.84 14.15 24.75
CA TYR A 445 -8.92 13.24 25.91
C TYR A 445 -10.29 13.27 26.60
N PHE A 446 -11.03 14.37 26.47
CA PHE A 446 -12.28 14.61 27.20
C PHE A 446 -13.53 14.32 26.37
N VAL A 447 -13.37 13.85 25.13
CA VAL A 447 -14.49 13.56 24.22
C VAL A 447 -14.54 12.08 23.82
N PRO A 448 -15.74 11.58 23.43
CA PRO A 448 -15.89 10.23 22.88
C PRO A 448 -14.99 9.98 21.67
N SER A 449 -14.56 8.73 21.49
CA SER A 449 -13.65 8.31 20.42
C SER A 449 -14.16 8.67 19.02
N ILE A 450 -15.47 8.60 18.78
CA ILE A 450 -16.07 8.97 17.49
C ILE A 450 -15.87 10.46 17.18
N ILE A 451 -16.04 11.34 18.16
CA ILE A 451 -15.85 12.79 17.99
C ILE A 451 -14.38 13.12 17.75
N ARG A 452 -13.52 12.48 18.55
CA ARG A 452 -12.07 12.58 18.44
C ARG A 452 -11.59 12.19 17.04
N VAL A 453 -12.03 11.03 16.54
CA VAL A 453 -11.58 10.45 15.27
C VAL A 453 -12.16 11.20 14.06
N ASN A 454 -13.46 11.51 14.07
CA ASN A 454 -14.12 12.06 12.89
C ASN A 454 -14.00 13.58 12.76
N TYR A 455 -13.84 14.31 13.86
CA TYR A 455 -13.86 15.77 13.84
C TYR A 455 -12.53 16.37 14.31
N LEU A 456 -12.09 16.05 15.53
CA LEU A 456 -10.90 16.69 16.10
C LEU A 456 -9.63 16.33 15.33
N SER A 457 -9.46 15.06 15.01
CA SER A 457 -8.33 14.61 14.19
C SER A 457 -8.32 15.28 12.83
N VAL A 458 -9.46 15.33 12.16
CA VAL A 458 -9.61 15.96 10.83
C VAL A 458 -9.28 17.45 10.90
N ALA A 459 -9.75 18.15 11.93
CA ALA A 459 -9.47 19.57 12.14
C ALA A 459 -7.97 19.85 12.33
N GLN A 460 -7.24 19.01 13.10
CA GLN A 460 -5.79 19.14 13.23
C GLN A 460 -5.08 18.99 11.88
N VAL A 461 -5.49 17.99 11.09
CA VAL A 461 -4.93 17.75 9.75
C VAL A 461 -5.19 18.94 8.83
N LEU A 462 -6.42 19.45 8.79
CA LEU A 462 -6.79 20.60 7.96
C LEU A 462 -6.02 21.85 8.36
N ALA A 463 -5.77 22.07 9.66
CA ALA A 463 -4.94 23.18 10.13
C ALA A 463 -3.52 23.08 9.58
N VAL A 464 -2.88 21.91 9.66
CA VAL A 464 -1.52 21.70 9.13
C VAL A 464 -1.47 21.82 7.61
N ILE A 465 -2.40 21.18 6.89
CA ILE A 465 -2.48 21.29 5.43
C ILE A 465 -2.69 22.75 5.00
N SER A 466 -3.51 23.51 5.72
CA SER A 466 -3.72 24.93 5.44
C SER A 466 -2.42 25.73 5.57
N VAL A 467 -1.60 25.45 6.58
CA VAL A 467 -0.26 26.05 6.70
C VAL A 467 0.60 25.69 5.49
N LEU A 468 0.67 24.41 5.12
CA LEU A 468 1.50 23.96 3.99
C LEU A 468 1.07 24.61 2.67
N ILE A 469 -0.25 24.65 2.39
CA ILE A 469 -0.81 25.17 1.14
C ILE A 469 -0.73 26.69 1.06
N LEU A 470 -0.89 27.42 2.17
CA LEU A 470 -0.86 28.89 2.15
C LEU A 470 0.58 29.43 2.19
N VAL A 471 1.45 28.86 3.02
CA VAL A 471 2.81 29.37 3.23
C VAL A 471 3.72 29.08 2.04
N THR A 472 3.59 27.91 1.40
CA THR A 472 4.45 27.54 0.26
C THR A 472 4.38 28.53 -0.91
N PRO A 473 3.20 28.83 -1.50
CA PRO A 473 3.09 29.80 -2.59
C PRO A 473 3.40 31.22 -2.11
N MET A 474 3.01 31.58 -0.88
CA MET A 474 3.32 32.88 -0.30
C MET A 474 4.84 33.11 -0.22
N THR A 475 5.58 32.14 0.31
CA THR A 475 7.04 32.15 0.36
C THR A 475 7.63 32.26 -1.05
N GLY A 476 7.14 31.46 -1.99
CA GLY A 476 7.58 31.52 -3.39
C GLY A 476 7.38 32.90 -4.02
N MET A 477 6.22 33.54 -3.77
CA MET A 477 5.92 34.90 -4.25
C MET A 477 6.77 35.97 -3.55
N MET A 478 7.03 35.84 -2.25
CA MET A 478 7.88 36.76 -1.49
C MET A 478 9.33 36.75 -1.97
N LEU A 479 9.81 35.58 -2.40
CA LEU A 479 11.18 35.39 -2.85
C LEU A 479 11.37 35.75 -4.34
N ARG A 480 10.30 36.13 -5.06
CA ARG A 480 10.42 36.65 -6.44
C ARG A 480 11.24 37.94 -6.43
N GLY A 481 12.38 37.93 -7.14
CA GLY A 481 13.29 39.06 -7.19
C GLY A 481 14.05 39.32 -5.89
N ALA A 482 14.15 38.32 -5.00
CA ALA A 482 14.95 38.43 -3.78
C ALA A 482 16.43 38.71 -4.11
N LYS A 483 17.05 39.59 -3.31
CA LYS A 483 18.48 39.88 -3.44
C LYS A 483 19.28 38.77 -2.78
N MET A 484 20.21 38.15 -3.50
CA MET A 484 21.10 37.14 -2.94
C MET A 484 22.12 37.81 -2.00
N THR A 485 22.14 37.43 -0.73
CA THR A 485 23.09 37.94 0.27
C THR A 485 24.35 37.08 0.37
N GLY A 486 24.39 35.95 -0.32
CA GLY A 486 25.52 35.03 -0.39
C GLY A 486 25.33 34.00 -1.50
N LYS A 487 26.40 33.33 -1.93
CA LYS A 487 26.34 32.25 -2.91
C LYS A 487 26.05 30.93 -2.21
N MET A 488 25.14 30.13 -2.76
CA MET A 488 24.97 28.74 -2.34
C MET A 488 25.96 27.87 -3.10
N THR A 489 26.88 27.22 -2.39
CA THR A 489 27.92 26.35 -2.98
C THR A 489 27.46 24.90 -2.95
N TRP A 490 27.35 24.26 -4.12
CA TRP A 490 27.06 22.84 -4.25
C TRP A 490 28.36 22.03 -4.19
N GLY A 491 28.28 20.74 -3.91
CA GLY A 491 29.45 19.85 -3.96
C GLY A 491 30.32 19.86 -2.68
N VAL A 492 29.88 20.53 -1.62
CA VAL A 492 30.64 20.74 -0.37
C VAL A 492 30.03 20.00 0.84
N MET A 493 29.05 19.14 0.60
CA MET A 493 28.37 18.39 1.64
C MET A 493 29.26 17.30 2.27
N PRO A 494 29.15 17.06 3.59
CA PRO A 494 29.93 16.05 4.28
C PRO A 494 29.41 14.65 3.95
N PRO A 495 30.26 13.60 4.00
CA PRO A 495 29.83 12.21 3.75
C PRO A 495 28.65 11.75 4.60
N SER A 496 28.54 12.22 5.84
CA SER A 496 27.44 11.88 6.75
C SER A 496 26.06 12.28 6.21
N SER A 497 25.97 13.36 5.45
CA SER A 497 24.70 13.75 4.81
C SER A 497 24.26 12.76 3.73
N GLN A 498 25.20 12.13 3.04
CA GLN A 498 24.90 11.15 2.00
C GLN A 498 24.45 9.83 2.59
N TYR A 499 25.03 9.43 3.74
CA TYR A 499 24.53 8.29 4.50
C TYR A 499 23.11 8.53 5.02
N ALA A 500 22.72 9.77 5.34
CA ALA A 500 21.35 10.09 5.71
C ALA A 500 20.37 9.91 4.53
N LEU A 501 20.75 10.27 3.31
CA LEU A 501 19.93 9.99 2.11
C LEU A 501 19.75 8.48 1.89
N VAL A 502 20.83 7.70 2.03
CA VAL A 502 20.78 6.24 1.95
C VAL A 502 19.88 5.66 3.04
N LEU A 503 20.04 6.13 4.28
CA LEU A 503 19.24 5.69 5.43
C LEU A 503 17.75 5.95 5.20
N ASN A 504 17.38 7.12 4.68
CA ASN A 504 15.99 7.44 4.35
C ASN A 504 15.40 6.48 3.31
N ALA A 505 16.15 6.16 2.24
CA ALA A 505 15.69 5.22 1.23
C ALA A 505 15.46 3.81 1.80
N ILE A 506 16.38 3.33 2.63
CA ILE A 506 16.24 2.02 3.28
C ILE A 506 15.03 2.03 4.21
N THR A 507 14.88 3.09 4.98
CA THR A 507 13.81 3.25 5.96
C THR A 507 12.44 3.31 5.29
N VAL A 508 12.27 4.00 4.15
CA VAL A 508 10.98 4.04 3.45
C VAL A 508 10.64 2.68 2.83
N VAL A 509 11.60 1.98 2.24
CA VAL A 509 11.40 0.63 1.69
C VAL A 509 10.99 -0.36 2.79
N LEU A 510 11.67 -0.27 3.94
CA LEU A 510 11.37 -1.07 5.11
C LEU A 510 9.99 -0.74 5.70
N THR A 511 9.63 0.54 5.76
CA THR A 511 8.30 1.00 6.20
C THR A 511 7.21 0.49 5.28
N MET A 512 7.43 0.50 3.96
CA MET A 512 6.49 -0.05 2.98
C MET A 512 6.34 -1.57 3.12
N SER A 513 7.43 -2.27 3.44
CA SER A 513 7.40 -3.72 3.69
C SER A 513 6.60 -4.06 4.95
N LEU A 514 6.87 -3.33 6.04
CA LEU A 514 6.13 -3.46 7.31
C LEU A 514 4.63 -3.16 7.11
N MET A 515 4.29 -2.04 6.49
CA MET A 515 2.89 -1.63 6.35
C MET A 515 2.13 -2.43 5.28
N GLY A 516 2.83 -2.95 4.27
CA GLY A 516 2.28 -3.95 3.34
C GLY A 516 1.85 -5.20 4.08
N TYR A 517 2.71 -5.71 4.95
CA TYR A 517 2.40 -6.84 5.82
C TYR A 517 1.27 -6.52 6.81
N ALA A 518 1.28 -5.38 7.49
CA ALA A 518 0.25 -5.01 8.46
C ALA A 518 -1.17 -5.06 7.86
N ARG A 519 -1.34 -4.53 6.63
CA ARG A 519 -2.61 -4.63 5.90
C ARG A 519 -2.98 -6.08 5.57
N SER A 520 -2.02 -6.89 5.13
CA SER A 520 -2.26 -8.30 4.85
C SER A 520 -2.66 -9.08 6.11
N ALA A 521 -1.93 -8.87 7.21
CA ALA A 521 -2.11 -9.51 8.51
C ALA A 521 -3.40 -9.09 9.22
N SER A 522 -3.97 -7.93 8.88
CA SER A 522 -5.29 -7.51 9.39
C SER A 522 -6.41 -8.50 9.07
N ARG A 523 -6.22 -9.32 8.02
CA ARG A 523 -7.15 -10.39 7.62
C ARG A 523 -6.95 -11.68 8.41
N VAL A 524 -5.93 -11.76 9.26
CA VAL A 524 -5.65 -12.89 10.16
C VAL A 524 -5.48 -14.21 9.37
N HIS A 525 -6.43 -15.14 9.47
CA HIS A 525 -6.44 -16.45 8.82
C HIS A 525 -7.29 -16.46 7.54
N TRP A 526 -7.57 -15.30 6.94
CA TRP A 526 -8.36 -15.17 5.73
C TRP A 526 -7.52 -14.68 4.55
N HIS A 527 -7.69 -15.30 3.38
CA HIS A 527 -7.20 -14.73 2.12
C HIS A 527 -8.09 -13.57 1.66
N VAL A 528 -9.40 -13.77 1.72
CA VAL A 528 -10.42 -12.72 1.53
C VAL A 528 -11.20 -12.66 2.84
N TYR A 529 -11.12 -11.53 3.54
CA TYR A 529 -11.60 -11.40 4.90
C TYR A 529 -13.08 -11.79 5.02
N GLY A 530 -13.34 -12.86 5.77
CA GLY A 530 -14.67 -13.41 5.90
C GLY A 530 -15.29 -13.89 4.59
N VAL A 531 -14.53 -14.43 3.64
CA VAL A 531 -15.07 -15.05 2.42
C VAL A 531 -14.26 -16.27 2.02
N VAL A 532 -12.94 -16.13 1.92
CA VAL A 532 -12.02 -17.22 1.54
C VAL A 532 -11.05 -17.43 2.69
N GLU A 533 -11.30 -18.47 3.47
CA GLU A 533 -10.45 -18.86 4.60
C GLU A 533 -9.15 -19.49 4.11
N ASP A 534 -8.04 -19.18 4.80
CA ASP A 534 -6.78 -19.89 4.65
C ASP A 534 -6.82 -21.17 5.49
N THR A 535 -6.84 -22.32 4.82
CA THR A 535 -6.89 -23.65 5.42
C THR A 535 -5.52 -24.33 5.46
N THR A 536 -4.45 -23.60 5.16
CA THR A 536 -3.08 -24.12 5.24
C THR A 536 -2.60 -24.21 6.70
N PRO A 537 -1.57 -25.04 6.98
CA PRO A 537 -0.89 -25.04 8.28
C PRO A 537 -0.25 -23.70 8.64
N TYR A 538 -0.11 -22.80 7.67
CA TYR A 538 0.50 -21.49 7.84
C TYR A 538 -0.51 -20.37 8.08
N ALA A 539 -1.80 -20.68 8.32
CA ALA A 539 -2.88 -19.73 8.56
C ALA A 539 -2.78 -18.97 9.90
N TYR A 540 -1.56 -18.62 10.32
CA TYR A 540 -1.24 -17.88 11.53
C TYR A 540 -0.47 -16.60 11.23
N THR A 541 -0.50 -15.65 12.15
CA THR A 541 0.35 -14.45 12.11
C THR A 541 1.71 -14.78 12.73
N PRO A 542 2.83 -14.72 11.99
CA PRO A 542 4.15 -15.03 12.55
C PRO A 542 4.58 -14.03 13.63
N PRO A 543 5.51 -14.43 14.53
CA PRO A 543 6.11 -13.52 15.49
C PRO A 543 6.74 -12.30 14.80
N LEU A 544 6.72 -11.15 15.48
CA LEU A 544 7.23 -9.89 14.95
C LEU A 544 8.72 -9.93 14.60
N GLY A 545 9.52 -10.73 15.30
CA GLY A 545 10.93 -10.93 14.97
C GLY A 545 11.12 -11.65 13.63
N THR A 546 10.35 -12.71 13.38
CA THR A 546 10.34 -13.41 12.09
C THR A 546 9.85 -12.50 10.97
N ALA A 547 8.80 -11.70 11.24
CA ALA A 547 8.29 -10.74 10.27
C ALA A 547 9.31 -9.62 9.97
N ALA A 548 9.97 -9.08 10.99
CA ALA A 548 11.02 -8.07 10.86
C ALA A 548 12.21 -8.58 10.05
N PHE A 549 12.63 -9.83 10.28
CA PHE A 549 13.65 -10.48 9.46
C PHE A 549 13.24 -10.55 8.00
N LEU A 550 12.00 -10.98 7.69
CA LEU A 550 11.52 -11.03 6.31
C LEU A 550 11.40 -9.65 5.66
N TRP A 551 10.99 -8.60 6.39
CA TRP A 551 11.01 -7.23 5.86
C TRP A 551 12.45 -6.77 5.53
N SER A 552 13.41 -7.08 6.40
CA SER A 552 14.83 -6.77 6.19
C SER A 552 15.40 -7.50 4.98
N VAL A 553 15.09 -8.80 4.83
CA VAL A 553 15.50 -9.60 3.67
C VAL A 553 14.92 -9.02 2.37
N ASN A 554 13.62 -8.71 2.35
CA ASN A 554 12.98 -8.10 1.18
C ASN A 554 13.57 -6.72 0.83
N THR A 555 13.87 -5.92 1.85
CA THR A 555 14.52 -4.61 1.68
C THR A 555 15.92 -4.76 1.09
N LEU A 556 16.72 -5.70 1.62
CA LEU A 556 18.04 -6.00 1.09
C LEU A 556 17.96 -6.50 -0.35
N LEU A 557 17.06 -7.44 -0.64
CA LEU A 557 16.84 -7.97 -1.98
C LEU A 557 16.45 -6.87 -2.98
N PHE A 558 15.55 -5.95 -2.61
CA PHE A 558 15.21 -4.80 -3.43
C PHE A 558 16.44 -3.94 -3.77
N PHE A 559 17.23 -3.54 -2.77
CA PHE A 559 18.44 -2.73 -3.02
C PHE A 559 19.52 -3.50 -3.77
N SER A 560 19.66 -4.80 -3.54
CA SER A 560 20.57 -5.67 -4.31
C SER A 560 20.16 -5.72 -5.79
N LEU A 561 18.87 -5.85 -6.09
CA LEU A 561 18.36 -5.83 -7.47
C LEU A 561 18.53 -4.45 -8.11
N VAL A 562 18.24 -3.37 -7.39
CA VAL A 562 18.48 -2.00 -7.87
C VAL A 562 19.96 -1.78 -8.15
N ALA A 563 20.86 -2.16 -7.23
CA ALA A 563 22.30 -2.07 -7.44
C ALA A 563 22.78 -2.93 -8.62
N PHE A 564 22.20 -4.12 -8.80
CA PHE A 564 22.47 -4.99 -9.93
C PHE A 564 22.04 -4.35 -11.26
N ILE A 565 20.84 -3.76 -11.32
CA ILE A 565 20.36 -3.00 -12.50
C ILE A 565 21.37 -1.90 -12.84
N PHE A 566 21.76 -1.08 -11.85
CA PHE A 566 22.76 -0.04 -12.07
C PHE A 566 24.11 -0.59 -12.54
N PHE A 567 24.57 -1.70 -11.96
CA PHE A 567 25.83 -2.33 -12.35
C PHE A 567 25.81 -2.78 -13.83
N VAL A 568 24.74 -3.44 -14.26
CA VAL A 568 24.57 -3.89 -15.64
C VAL A 568 24.47 -2.69 -16.59
N THR A 569 23.57 -1.75 -16.30
CA THR A 569 23.32 -0.55 -17.13
C THR A 569 24.57 0.32 -17.27
N THR A 570 25.37 0.50 -16.22
CA THR A 570 26.60 1.32 -16.31
C THR A 570 27.73 0.65 -17.08
N ARG A 571 27.80 -0.69 -17.13
CA ARG A 571 28.81 -1.41 -17.91
C ARG A 571 28.47 -1.46 -19.40
N THR A 572 27.20 -1.56 -19.76
CA THR A 572 26.77 -1.53 -21.16
C THR A 572 26.80 -0.12 -21.77
N ILE A 573 26.50 0.93 -21.00
CA ILE A 573 26.53 2.34 -21.46
C ILE A 573 27.94 2.85 -21.79
N ARG A 574 29.01 2.16 -21.37
CA ARG A 574 30.39 2.54 -21.77
C ARG A 574 30.68 2.37 -23.26
N TYR A 575 29.79 1.74 -24.02
CA TYR A 575 29.79 1.83 -25.48
C TYR A 575 28.98 3.04 -25.92
N ASN A 576 29.65 3.99 -26.59
CA ASN A 576 29.05 5.24 -27.09
C ASN A 576 27.87 4.94 -28.05
N GLY A 577 26.67 4.87 -27.49
CA GLY A 577 25.44 4.69 -28.24
C GLY A 577 24.40 4.01 -27.37
N PHE A 578 23.59 4.79 -26.65
CA PHE A 578 22.34 4.29 -26.11
C PHE A 578 21.38 4.02 -27.29
N SER A 579 21.50 2.83 -27.88
CA SER A 579 20.51 2.27 -28.78
C SER A 579 19.39 1.71 -27.91
N THR A 580 18.13 1.98 -28.24
CA THR A 580 16.94 1.44 -27.58
C THR A 580 16.75 -0.07 -27.82
N GLN A 581 17.81 -0.77 -28.22
CA GLN A 581 17.84 -2.20 -28.54
C GLN A 581 18.07 -3.10 -27.33
N TYR A 582 18.28 -2.53 -26.14
CA TYR A 582 18.80 -3.26 -24.99
C TYR A 582 17.77 -3.33 -23.84
N PHE A 583 16.77 -4.21 -24.00
CA PHE A 583 15.92 -4.73 -22.91
C PHE A 583 16.81 -5.31 -21.82
N PHE A 584 16.66 -5.08 -20.52
CA PHE A 584 17.44 -5.64 -19.39
C PHE A 584 17.92 -7.09 -19.58
N ILE A 585 17.09 -7.95 -20.19
CA ILE A 585 17.44 -9.32 -20.60
C ILE A 585 18.61 -9.33 -21.59
N ALA A 586 18.60 -8.49 -22.63
CA ALA A 586 19.65 -8.34 -23.63
C ALA A 586 21.00 -7.86 -23.04
N PRO A 587 21.16 -6.75 -22.28
CA PRO A 587 22.38 -6.43 -21.54
C PRO A 587 22.84 -7.52 -20.59
N PHE A 588 21.91 -8.24 -19.95
CA PHE A 588 22.28 -9.35 -19.08
C PHE A 588 22.90 -10.50 -19.87
N PHE A 589 22.28 -10.92 -20.97
CA PHE A 589 22.82 -11.96 -21.84
C PHE A 589 24.07 -11.51 -22.60
N GLU A 590 24.14 -10.26 -23.04
CA GLU A 590 25.33 -9.67 -23.66
C GLU A 590 26.48 -9.61 -22.66
N TRP A 591 26.21 -9.19 -21.41
CA TRP A 591 27.18 -9.27 -20.33
C TRP A 591 27.63 -10.73 -20.07
N LEU A 592 26.69 -11.68 -19.98
CA LEU A 592 26.97 -13.10 -19.75
C LEU A 592 27.82 -13.72 -20.88
N VAL A 593 27.52 -13.38 -22.14
CA VAL A 593 28.25 -13.84 -23.33
C VAL A 593 29.58 -13.11 -23.47
N SER A 594 29.73 -11.90 -22.92
CA SER A 594 31.02 -11.16 -22.88
C SER A 594 31.98 -11.64 -21.78
N LEU A 595 31.54 -12.51 -20.84
CA LEU A 595 32.40 -13.04 -19.77
C LEU A 595 33.69 -13.74 -20.25
N PRO A 596 33.73 -14.44 -21.42
CA PRO A 596 34.95 -15.02 -21.97
C PRO A 596 35.89 -13.97 -22.59
N GLU A 597 35.39 -12.80 -22.97
CA GLU A 597 36.23 -11.73 -23.50
C GLU A 597 37.04 -11.14 -22.34
N LYS A 598 38.35 -11.42 -22.32
CA LYS A 598 39.29 -10.73 -21.43
C LYS A 598 39.34 -9.25 -21.81
N VAL A 599 38.44 -8.46 -21.25
CA VAL A 599 38.47 -7.00 -21.40
C VAL A 599 39.69 -6.50 -20.64
N ASN A 600 40.73 -6.14 -21.37
CA ASN A 600 41.82 -5.28 -20.88
C ASN A 600 41.22 -3.90 -20.59
N ALA A 601 40.55 -3.78 -19.44
CA ALA A 601 40.01 -2.52 -18.98
C ALA A 601 41.18 -1.54 -18.78
N PRO A 602 41.10 -0.30 -19.31
CA PRO A 602 42.11 0.71 -19.02
C PRO A 602 42.23 0.86 -17.50
N LYS A 603 43.47 0.74 -17.00
CA LYS A 603 43.79 0.91 -15.58
C LYS A 603 43.24 2.27 -15.10
N PRO A 604 42.54 2.33 -13.96
CA PRO A 604 41.98 3.58 -13.47
C PRO A 604 43.12 4.59 -13.23
N VAL A 605 43.14 5.64 -14.05
CA VAL A 605 44.04 6.80 -13.90
C VAL A 605 43.41 7.73 -12.85
N ALA A 606 43.50 7.38 -11.57
CA ALA A 606 43.39 8.29 -10.43
C ALA A 606 43.54 7.49 -9.13
N ALA A 607 44.21 8.08 -8.14
CA ALA A 607 44.40 7.52 -6.81
C ALA A 607 43.08 7.00 -6.22
N ALA A 608 43.13 5.82 -5.59
CA ALA A 608 41.99 5.22 -4.92
C ALA A 608 41.55 6.12 -3.76
N GLY A 609 40.50 6.91 -3.98
CA GLY A 609 39.75 7.52 -2.88
C GLY A 609 39.27 6.45 -1.90
N PRO A 610 38.97 6.80 -0.65
CA PRO A 610 38.47 5.84 0.33
C PRO A 610 37.24 5.12 -0.23
N ASN A 611 37.26 3.78 -0.19
CA ASN A 611 36.18 2.97 -0.75
C ASN A 611 34.90 3.11 0.10
N HIS A 612 34.08 4.12 -0.22
CA HIS A 612 32.83 4.41 0.46
C HIS A 612 31.77 3.34 0.25
N PHE A 613 31.91 2.48 -0.78
CA PHE A 613 30.96 1.41 -1.07
C PHE A 613 30.76 0.48 0.13
N TRP A 614 31.84 -0.03 0.71
CA TRP A 614 31.74 -0.92 1.87
C TRP A 614 31.17 -0.22 3.11
N LYS A 615 31.37 1.09 3.24
CA LYS A 615 30.73 1.88 4.31
C LYS A 615 29.23 2.01 4.09
N VAL A 616 28.79 2.23 2.85
CA VAL A 616 27.36 2.24 2.49
C VAL A 616 26.74 0.86 2.77
N VAL A 617 27.39 -0.22 2.33
CA VAL A 617 26.92 -1.60 2.60
C VAL A 617 26.84 -1.86 4.10
N ALA A 618 27.86 -1.45 4.87
CA ALA A 618 27.86 -1.59 6.33
C ALA A 618 26.72 -0.80 7.00
N VAL A 619 26.42 0.43 6.53
CA VAL A 619 25.27 1.21 7.01
C VAL A 619 23.96 0.49 6.70
N VAL A 620 23.79 -0.04 5.48
CA VAL A 620 22.57 -0.74 5.06
C VAL A 620 22.36 -2.00 5.90
N VAL A 621 23.35 -2.88 5.93
CA VAL A 621 23.28 -4.17 6.64
C VAL A 621 23.18 -3.94 8.14
N GLY A 622 23.95 -3.00 8.69
CA GLY A 622 23.91 -2.64 10.11
C GLY A 622 22.53 -2.12 10.54
N PHE A 623 21.92 -1.22 9.75
CA PHE A 623 20.58 -0.71 10.06
C PHE A 623 19.52 -1.82 10.00
N LEU A 624 19.56 -2.68 8.97
CA LEU A 624 18.61 -3.79 8.85
C LEU A 624 18.81 -4.83 9.96
N ALA A 625 20.04 -5.08 10.38
CA ALA A 625 20.35 -5.97 11.51
C ALA A 625 19.82 -5.39 12.82
N ILE A 626 20.05 -4.10 13.10
CA ILE A 626 19.51 -3.41 14.27
C ILE A 626 17.98 -3.45 14.27
N PHE A 627 17.35 -3.13 13.15
CA PHE A 627 15.89 -3.18 13.05
C PHE A 627 15.34 -4.59 13.29
N THR A 628 15.99 -5.61 12.71
CA THR A 628 15.60 -7.00 12.93
C THR A 628 15.75 -7.38 14.40
N TRP A 629 16.85 -6.99 15.04
CA TRP A 629 17.08 -7.18 16.47
C TRP A 629 16.01 -6.49 17.33
N VAL A 630 15.64 -5.25 17.02
CA VAL A 630 14.51 -4.57 17.67
C VAL A 630 13.21 -5.36 17.46
N GLY A 631 12.97 -5.89 16.27
CA GLY A 631 11.84 -6.75 15.95
C GLY A 631 11.79 -8.03 16.78
N PHE A 632 12.93 -8.60 17.17
CA PHE A 632 13.01 -9.72 18.13
C PHE A 632 12.89 -9.28 19.60
N SER A 633 13.18 -8.00 19.89
CA SER A 633 13.16 -7.45 21.25
C SER A 633 11.77 -6.95 21.67
N VAL A 634 10.87 -6.68 20.72
CA VAL A 634 9.45 -6.38 21.02
C VAL A 634 8.71 -7.66 21.42
N PRO A 635 7.53 -7.56 22.08
CA PRO A 635 6.76 -8.75 22.46
C PRO A 635 6.47 -9.68 21.29
N GLN A 636 6.92 -10.92 21.42
CA GLN A 636 6.71 -11.97 20.42
C GLN A 636 5.41 -12.71 20.70
N SER A 637 4.55 -12.78 19.70
CA SER A 637 3.22 -13.35 19.85
C SER A 637 2.75 -13.91 18.50
N ILE A 638 1.99 -15.01 18.55
CA ILE A 638 1.51 -15.73 17.37
C ILE A 638 -0.01 -15.60 17.35
N GLY A 639 -0.54 -15.08 16.24
CA GLY A 639 -1.99 -15.02 16.02
C GLY A 639 -2.46 -16.31 15.38
N LEU A 640 -2.99 -17.25 16.16
CA LEU A 640 -3.54 -18.51 15.65
C LEU A 640 -4.98 -18.31 15.15
N PRO A 641 -5.43 -19.12 14.16
CA PRO A 641 -6.83 -19.15 13.79
C PRO A 641 -7.69 -19.61 14.98
N PRO A 642 -8.93 -19.10 15.13
CA PRO A 642 -9.83 -19.58 16.16
C PRO A 642 -10.12 -21.07 15.95
N THR A 643 -10.22 -21.82 17.05
CA THR A 643 -10.63 -23.23 16.99
C THR A 643 -12.03 -23.32 16.41
N LYS A 644 -12.17 -24.05 15.29
CA LYS A 644 -13.47 -24.38 14.70
C LYS A 644 -14.20 -25.35 15.61
N GLU A 645 -14.98 -24.81 16.54
CA GLU A 645 -15.95 -25.60 17.27
C GLU A 645 -17.02 -26.05 16.26
N LYS A 646 -17.03 -27.34 15.93
CA LYS A 646 -18.19 -27.92 15.26
C LYS A 646 -19.40 -27.70 16.16
N LEU A 647 -20.57 -27.44 15.56
CA LEU A 647 -21.82 -27.33 16.29
C LEU A 647 -22.04 -28.64 17.08
N ASP A 648 -21.68 -28.63 18.36
CA ASP A 648 -21.90 -29.74 19.26
C ASP A 648 -23.30 -29.60 19.85
N ILE A 649 -24.26 -30.20 19.16
CA ILE A 649 -25.67 -30.19 19.56
C ILE A 649 -25.83 -30.80 20.96
N ALA A 650 -24.96 -31.73 21.37
CA ALA A 650 -25.01 -32.35 22.69
C ALA A 650 -24.61 -31.39 23.83
N ALA A 651 -23.88 -30.31 23.51
CA ALA A 651 -23.50 -29.27 24.47
C ALA A 651 -24.63 -28.25 24.73
N ILE A 652 -25.73 -28.29 23.97
CA ILE A 652 -26.83 -27.33 24.03
C ILE A 652 -27.90 -27.83 25.02
N LYS A 653 -27.94 -27.26 26.23
CA LYS A 653 -28.88 -27.71 27.28
C LYS A 653 -30.02 -26.73 27.56
N ASN A 654 -29.87 -25.46 27.16
CA ASN A 654 -30.83 -24.39 27.45
C ASN A 654 -30.67 -23.22 26.47
N ASP A 655 -31.58 -22.26 26.54
CA ASP A 655 -31.64 -21.06 25.69
C ASP A 655 -30.36 -20.20 25.77
N LYS A 656 -29.66 -20.19 26.92
CA LYS A 656 -28.40 -19.44 27.08
C LYS A 656 -27.26 -20.11 26.32
N ASP A 657 -27.22 -21.45 26.32
CA ASP A 657 -26.26 -22.20 25.52
C ASP A 657 -26.51 -22.00 24.02
N LEU A 658 -27.77 -22.01 23.59
CA LEU A 658 -28.19 -21.65 22.23
C LEU A 658 -27.73 -20.25 21.82
N ALA A 659 -27.99 -19.24 22.65
CA ALA A 659 -27.59 -17.87 22.35
C ALA A 659 -26.07 -17.70 22.32
N ARG A 660 -25.33 -18.38 23.20
CA ARG A 660 -23.86 -18.35 23.23
C ARG A 660 -23.25 -19.02 21.99
N ILE A 661 -23.72 -20.19 21.61
CA ILE A 661 -23.25 -20.88 20.40
C ILE A 661 -23.67 -20.11 19.14
N GLY A 662 -24.87 -19.54 19.15
CA GLY A 662 -25.35 -18.61 18.13
C GLY A 662 -24.47 -17.37 17.99
N GLN A 663 -23.96 -16.83 19.10
CA GLN A 663 -22.99 -15.74 19.11
C GLN A 663 -21.68 -16.16 18.43
N ASN A 664 -21.16 -17.35 18.77
CA ASN A 664 -19.97 -17.90 18.11
C ASN A 664 -20.19 -18.08 16.60
N MET A 665 -21.36 -18.55 16.18
CA MET A 665 -21.72 -18.65 14.76
C MET A 665 -21.87 -17.28 14.10
N PHE A 666 -22.50 -16.31 14.76
CA PHE A 666 -22.70 -14.95 14.27
C PHE A 666 -21.37 -14.23 13.98
N PHE A 667 -20.39 -14.35 14.87
CA PHE A 667 -19.06 -13.75 14.72
C PHE A 667 -18.08 -14.63 13.94
N GLY A 668 -18.32 -15.94 13.90
CA GLY A 668 -17.51 -16.93 13.21
C GLY A 668 -18.02 -17.20 11.79
N LYS A 669 -18.57 -18.40 11.56
CA LYS A 669 -18.97 -18.88 10.23
C LYS A 669 -20.01 -17.99 9.54
N GLY A 670 -20.97 -17.47 10.29
CA GLY A 670 -22.08 -16.66 9.79
C GLY A 670 -21.70 -15.23 9.42
N GLN A 671 -20.55 -14.72 9.90
CA GLN A 671 -19.95 -13.45 9.50
C GLN A 671 -20.90 -12.24 9.54
N CYS A 672 -21.97 -12.31 10.33
CA CYS A 672 -23.03 -11.32 10.34
C CYS A 672 -22.52 -9.96 10.84
N ALA A 673 -21.50 -9.99 11.70
CA ALA A 673 -20.78 -8.83 12.22
C ALA A 673 -19.98 -8.04 11.15
N LEU A 674 -19.80 -8.57 9.93
CA LEU A 674 -19.21 -7.81 8.83
C LEU A 674 -20.12 -6.66 8.36
N CYS A 675 -21.43 -6.81 8.54
CA CYS A 675 -22.40 -5.88 8.01
C CYS A 675 -23.30 -5.27 9.09
N HIS A 676 -23.61 -6.03 10.14
CA HIS A 676 -24.48 -5.62 11.24
C HIS A 676 -23.68 -5.18 12.46
N THR A 677 -24.04 -4.03 13.04
CA THR A 677 -23.54 -3.56 14.34
C THR A 677 -24.47 -4.02 15.47
N LEU A 678 -23.94 -4.12 16.70
CA LEU A 678 -24.71 -4.42 17.92
C LEU A 678 -24.85 -3.20 18.85
N GLY A 679 -24.60 -1.99 18.31
CA GLY A 679 -24.65 -0.72 19.03
C GLY A 679 -25.20 0.41 18.16
N ALA A 680 -25.26 1.63 18.69
CA ALA A 680 -25.88 2.81 18.06
C ALA A 680 -25.08 3.42 16.88
N GLU A 681 -23.98 2.80 16.44
CA GLU A 681 -23.20 3.29 15.30
C GLU A 681 -23.69 2.65 13.98
N ALA A 682 -23.72 3.47 12.93
CA ALA A 682 -24.18 3.06 11.60
C ALA A 682 -23.26 2.00 10.97
N GLY A 683 -23.74 0.76 10.89
CA GLY A 683 -23.14 -0.32 10.10
C GLY A 683 -23.45 -0.22 8.61
N ARG A 684 -23.00 -1.23 7.85
CA ARG A 684 -23.36 -1.39 6.42
C ARG A 684 -24.82 -1.83 6.24
N CYS A 685 -25.36 -2.47 7.28
CA CYS A 685 -26.73 -2.93 7.42
C CYS A 685 -27.32 -2.41 8.75
N PRO A 686 -28.66 -2.50 8.94
CA PRO A 686 -29.30 -2.02 10.16
C PRO A 686 -28.67 -2.60 11.43
N SER A 687 -28.64 -1.80 12.49
CA SER A 687 -28.20 -2.28 13.80
C SER A 687 -29.10 -3.41 14.29
N LEU A 688 -28.48 -4.47 14.81
CA LEU A 688 -29.20 -5.56 15.47
C LEU A 688 -29.31 -5.34 16.99
N GLN A 689 -28.94 -4.16 17.48
CA GLN A 689 -29.21 -3.77 18.86
C GLN A 689 -30.73 -3.89 19.12
N ASN A 690 -31.09 -4.58 20.21
CA ASN A 690 -32.49 -4.85 20.57
C ASN A 690 -33.33 -5.53 19.46
N ALA A 691 -32.69 -6.21 18.50
CA ALA A 691 -33.41 -6.86 17.40
C ALA A 691 -34.42 -7.90 17.89
N GLY A 692 -34.13 -8.61 18.98
CA GLY A 692 -35.03 -9.60 19.54
C GLY A 692 -36.34 -9.04 20.10
N ALA A 693 -36.37 -7.76 20.48
CA ALA A 693 -37.60 -7.07 20.87
C ALA A 693 -38.42 -6.61 19.66
N ARG A 694 -37.78 -6.46 18.49
CA ARG A 694 -38.36 -5.83 17.30
C ARG A 694 -38.73 -6.80 16.19
N LEU A 695 -38.05 -7.94 16.11
CA LEU A 695 -38.10 -8.86 14.97
C LEU A 695 -38.55 -10.25 15.42
N THR A 696 -39.48 -10.85 14.66
CA THR A 696 -39.94 -12.23 14.86
C THR A 696 -38.93 -13.23 14.30
N ARG A 697 -38.94 -14.47 14.80
CA ARG A 697 -38.12 -15.59 14.30
C ARG A 697 -38.22 -15.75 12.79
N GLU A 698 -39.45 -15.76 12.27
CA GLU A 698 -39.78 -16.02 10.87
C GLU A 698 -39.19 -14.94 9.98
N PHE A 699 -39.33 -13.68 10.40
CA PHE A 699 -38.72 -12.54 9.72
C PHE A 699 -37.19 -12.63 9.70
N ILE A 700 -36.54 -12.98 10.81
CA ILE A 700 -35.09 -13.17 10.84
C ILE A 700 -34.69 -14.29 9.86
N TYR A 701 -35.34 -15.46 9.92
CA TYR A 701 -35.07 -16.58 9.01
C TYR A 701 -35.26 -16.21 7.53
N GLU A 702 -36.33 -15.51 7.20
CA GLU A 702 -36.59 -15.05 5.84
C GLU A 702 -35.56 -14.03 5.38
N THR A 703 -35.11 -13.10 6.24
CA THR A 703 -34.04 -12.17 5.87
C THR A 703 -32.68 -12.85 5.68
N LEU A 704 -32.42 -14.00 6.32
CA LEU A 704 -31.23 -14.83 6.09
C LEU A 704 -31.28 -15.56 4.74
N THR A 705 -32.45 -16.05 4.33
CA THR A 705 -32.61 -16.89 3.13
C THR A 705 -33.04 -16.12 1.88
N LYS A 706 -33.77 -15.02 2.05
CA LYS A 706 -34.31 -14.13 1.01
C LYS A 706 -34.06 -12.65 1.37
N PRO A 707 -32.78 -12.22 1.47
CA PRO A 707 -32.43 -10.88 1.91
C PRO A 707 -32.97 -9.74 1.02
N ASP A 708 -33.28 -10.02 -0.24
CA ASP A 708 -33.78 -9.05 -1.24
C ASP A 708 -35.31 -8.90 -1.22
N ALA A 709 -36.02 -9.68 -0.40
CA ALA A 709 -37.48 -9.61 -0.31
C ALA A 709 -37.98 -8.30 0.34
N TYR A 710 -37.11 -7.58 1.07
CA TYR A 710 -37.50 -6.43 1.88
C TYR A 710 -36.58 -5.23 1.67
N ILE A 711 -37.17 -4.03 1.63
CA ILE A 711 -36.43 -2.77 1.78
C ILE A 711 -36.16 -2.56 3.26
N LYS A 712 -34.89 -2.47 3.64
CA LYS A 712 -34.47 -2.36 5.04
C LYS A 712 -34.41 -0.89 5.45
N LEU A 713 -35.26 -0.49 6.39
CA LEU A 713 -35.33 0.86 6.95
C LEU A 713 -34.89 0.82 8.41
N ASP A 714 -34.01 1.75 8.79
CA ASP A 714 -33.76 2.06 10.20
C ASP A 714 -34.73 3.13 10.65
N PHE A 715 -35.40 2.92 11.77
CA PHE A 715 -36.36 3.88 12.33
C PHE A 715 -35.83 4.54 13.61
N GLU A 716 -34.57 4.31 13.97
CA GLU A 716 -33.93 4.98 15.11
C GLU A 716 -33.60 6.47 14.84
N GLU A 717 -33.65 6.91 13.57
CA GLU A 717 -33.51 8.31 13.14
C GLU A 717 -34.87 8.91 12.74
N VAL A 718 -35.03 10.25 12.89
CA VAL A 718 -36.29 10.98 12.60
C VAL A 718 -36.74 10.81 11.15
N GLU A 719 -35.79 10.72 10.22
CA GLU A 719 -36.04 10.24 8.86
C GLU A 719 -35.51 8.80 8.73
N PRO A 720 -36.35 7.83 8.34
CA PRO A 720 -35.91 6.44 8.29
C PRO A 720 -34.77 6.22 7.30
N LYS A 721 -33.63 5.78 7.81
CA LYS A 721 -32.43 5.56 7.00
C LYS A 721 -32.62 4.31 6.13
N ARG A 722 -32.58 4.49 4.81
CA ARG A 722 -32.61 3.36 3.86
C ARG A 722 -31.28 2.63 3.81
N PHE A 723 -31.32 1.33 4.09
CA PHE A 723 -30.24 0.41 3.81
C PHE A 723 -30.54 -0.34 2.51
N PRO A 724 -29.64 -0.31 1.51
CA PRO A 724 -29.80 -1.13 0.31
C PRO A 724 -29.71 -2.62 0.69
N ALA A 725 -30.62 -3.44 0.15
CA ALA A 725 -30.61 -4.90 0.30
C ALA A 725 -29.34 -5.48 -0.37
N ARG A 726 -28.27 -5.57 0.42
CA ARG A 726 -26.94 -6.04 -0.02
C ARG A 726 -26.45 -7.18 0.88
N MET A 727 -27.34 -7.97 1.45
CA MET A 727 -26.98 -9.11 2.29
C MET A 727 -26.99 -10.37 1.41
N PRO A 728 -26.00 -11.28 1.50
CA PRO A 728 -26.00 -12.50 0.72
C PRO A 728 -27.05 -13.47 1.27
N THR A 729 -27.52 -14.39 0.42
CA THR A 729 -28.32 -15.53 0.88
C THR A 729 -27.44 -16.43 1.75
N ILE A 730 -27.73 -16.49 3.05
CA ILE A 730 -26.82 -17.01 4.08
C ILE A 730 -26.61 -18.53 4.00
N ASN A 731 -27.62 -19.27 3.55
CA ASN A 731 -27.53 -20.72 3.34
C ASN A 731 -26.90 -21.11 2.00
N LYS A 732 -26.35 -20.15 1.24
CA LYS A 732 -25.59 -20.38 0.01
C LYS A 732 -24.15 -19.90 0.16
N PRO A 733 -23.21 -20.41 -0.66
CA PRO A 733 -21.87 -19.84 -0.73
C PRO A 733 -21.93 -18.32 -0.97
N PRO A 734 -21.08 -17.52 -0.31
CA PRO A 734 -19.87 -17.95 0.40
C PRO A 734 -20.04 -18.33 1.87
N ILE A 735 -21.20 -18.05 2.50
CA ILE A 735 -21.39 -18.28 3.95
C ILE A 735 -21.84 -19.72 4.23
N ALA A 736 -22.81 -20.21 3.46
CA ALA A 736 -23.29 -21.59 3.50
C ALA A 736 -23.55 -22.12 4.92
N LEU A 737 -24.31 -21.36 5.73
CA LEU A 737 -24.80 -21.89 7.01
C LEU A 737 -25.78 -23.02 6.76
N SER A 738 -25.66 -24.09 7.54
CA SER A 738 -26.69 -25.12 7.63
C SER A 738 -27.93 -24.56 8.33
N GLU A 739 -29.05 -25.26 8.19
CA GLU A 739 -30.30 -24.92 8.88
C GLU A 739 -30.11 -24.82 10.40
N GLN A 740 -29.42 -25.81 10.98
CA GLN A 740 -29.09 -25.85 12.41
C GLN A 740 -28.25 -24.64 12.83
N GLU A 741 -27.22 -24.29 12.05
CA GLU A 741 -26.37 -23.13 12.35
C GLU A 741 -27.20 -21.82 12.25
N MET A 742 -28.07 -21.68 11.26
CA MET A 742 -28.97 -20.51 11.15
C MET A 742 -29.89 -20.39 12.37
N LEU A 743 -30.45 -21.50 12.87
CA LEU A 743 -31.29 -21.50 14.06
C LEU A 743 -30.53 -21.04 15.31
N THR A 744 -29.26 -21.42 15.46
CA THR A 744 -28.42 -20.89 16.56
C THR A 744 -28.18 -19.39 16.41
N VAL A 745 -27.90 -18.89 15.20
CA VAL A 745 -27.73 -17.45 14.93
C VAL A 745 -29.02 -16.68 15.25
N ILE A 746 -30.19 -17.20 14.85
CA ILE A 746 -31.50 -16.61 15.18
C ILE A 746 -31.67 -16.53 16.70
N SER A 747 -31.31 -17.59 17.43
CA SER A 747 -31.39 -17.62 18.90
C SER A 747 -30.55 -16.50 19.53
N PHE A 748 -29.34 -16.27 19.03
CA PHE A 748 -28.51 -15.15 19.48
C PHE A 748 -29.14 -13.80 19.17
N VAL A 749 -29.63 -13.58 17.94
CA VAL A 749 -30.27 -12.30 17.56
C VAL A 749 -31.51 -12.03 18.40
N GLN A 750 -32.32 -13.05 18.71
CA GLN A 750 -33.47 -12.93 19.60
C GLN A 750 -33.07 -12.60 21.04
N SER A 751 -31.92 -13.12 21.51
CA SER A 751 -31.40 -12.81 22.84
C SER A 751 -30.99 -11.34 23.03
N LEU A 752 -30.81 -10.60 21.92
CA LEU A 752 -30.56 -9.16 21.94
C LEU A 752 -31.87 -8.41 22.23
N GLY A 753 -32.28 -8.39 23.50
CA GLY A 753 -33.44 -7.63 23.98
C GLY A 753 -34.79 -8.36 23.91
N GLY A 754 -34.84 -9.61 23.42
CA GLY A 754 -36.05 -10.42 23.33
C GLY A 754 -35.95 -11.79 24.00
N LYS A 755 -36.98 -12.61 23.81
CA LYS A 755 -37.02 -14.01 24.27
C LYS A 755 -36.61 -14.93 23.12
N VAL A 756 -35.71 -15.88 23.40
CA VAL A 756 -35.33 -16.94 22.45
C VAL A 756 -36.53 -17.86 22.24
N THR A 757 -36.91 -18.11 20.98
CA THR A 757 -38.04 -18.97 20.62
C THR A 757 -37.63 -20.29 19.98
N VAL A 758 -36.34 -20.47 19.69
CA VAL A 758 -35.79 -21.73 19.15
C VAL A 758 -35.60 -22.71 20.30
N ASN A 759 -36.19 -23.90 20.19
CA ASN A 759 -36.00 -24.96 21.18
C ASN A 759 -34.77 -25.82 20.82
N PRO A 760 -33.90 -26.20 21.79
CA PRO A 760 -32.80 -27.11 21.56
C PRO A 760 -33.17 -28.40 20.81
N SER A 761 -34.40 -28.92 21.00
CA SER A 761 -34.86 -30.12 20.31
C SER A 761 -34.97 -29.95 18.80
N GLU A 762 -35.19 -28.73 18.30
CA GLU A 762 -35.30 -28.44 16.86
C GLU A 762 -33.98 -28.68 16.13
N LEU A 763 -32.85 -28.54 16.82
CA LEU A 763 -31.53 -28.80 16.24
C LEU A 763 -31.27 -30.30 16.02
N ALA A 764 -32.04 -31.19 16.67
CA ALA A 764 -31.87 -32.63 16.58
C ALA A 764 -32.65 -33.28 15.42
N ILE A 765 -33.60 -32.56 14.80
CA ILE A 765 -34.61 -33.16 13.89
C ILE A 765 -34.07 -33.44 12.48
N ASP A 766 -32.97 -32.80 12.06
CA ASP A 766 -32.44 -32.90 10.68
C ASP A 766 -31.41 -34.02 10.41
N GLN A 767 -31.25 -35.00 11.31
CA GLN A 767 -30.38 -36.17 11.03
C GLN A 767 -30.97 -37.14 9.97
N ALA A 768 -32.10 -36.81 9.33
CA ALA A 768 -32.84 -37.70 8.43
C ALA A 768 -32.95 -37.23 6.96
N ALA A 769 -32.07 -36.37 6.47
CA ALA A 769 -31.89 -36.18 5.03
C ALA A 769 -30.75 -37.12 4.54
N PRO A 770 -30.98 -38.02 3.57
CA PRO A 770 -29.91 -38.86 3.07
C PRO A 770 -28.82 -37.99 2.43
N ALA A 771 -27.57 -38.24 2.80
CA ALA A 771 -26.42 -37.67 2.11
C ALA A 771 -26.56 -37.88 0.59
N PRO A 772 -26.22 -36.90 -0.26
CA PRO A 772 -26.15 -37.15 -1.70
C PRO A 772 -25.14 -38.29 -1.89
N GLN A 773 -25.61 -39.43 -2.41
CA GLN A 773 -24.70 -40.48 -2.82
C GLN A 773 -23.72 -39.90 -3.86
N PRO A 774 -22.41 -40.18 -3.76
CA PRO A 774 -21.48 -39.81 -4.81
C PRO A 774 -21.95 -40.48 -6.10
N GLN A 775 -22.30 -39.68 -7.11
CA GLN A 775 -22.52 -40.20 -8.46
C GLN A 775 -21.23 -40.94 -8.88
N PRO A 776 -21.31 -42.23 -9.25
CA PRO A 776 -20.15 -42.91 -9.79
C PRO A 776 -19.72 -42.20 -11.08
N ALA A 777 -18.42 -41.94 -11.19
CA ALA A 777 -17.81 -41.39 -12.38
C ALA A 777 -18.25 -42.21 -13.60
N SER A 778 -19.02 -41.58 -14.50
CA SER A 778 -19.36 -42.18 -15.79
C SER A 778 -18.07 -42.46 -16.54
N GLY A 779 -17.81 -43.75 -16.76
CA GLY A 779 -16.61 -44.27 -17.40
C GLY A 779 -16.44 -43.83 -18.85
N GLU A 780 -15.22 -44.09 -19.33
CA GLU A 780 -14.76 -43.92 -20.70
C GLU A 780 -15.77 -44.39 -21.76
N PRO A 781 -15.88 -43.69 -22.91
CA PRO A 781 -16.64 -44.19 -24.04
C PRO A 781 -15.85 -45.29 -24.76
N ALA A 782 -16.39 -46.52 -24.75
CA ALA A 782 -15.96 -47.60 -25.63
C ALA A 782 -16.45 -47.36 -27.08
N PRO A 783 -15.77 -47.91 -28.11
CA PRO A 783 -15.78 -47.36 -29.46
C PRO A 783 -17.02 -47.73 -30.27
N GLN A 784 -17.46 -46.76 -31.07
CA GLN A 784 -18.59 -46.79 -31.97
C GLN A 784 -18.36 -47.77 -33.14
N LYS A 785 -19.20 -48.81 -33.25
CA LYS A 785 -19.36 -49.59 -34.49
C LYS A 785 -20.66 -49.20 -35.19
N SER A 786 -20.50 -48.85 -36.46
CA SER A 786 -21.49 -48.48 -37.46
C SER A 786 -22.64 -49.48 -37.63
N LEU A 787 -23.82 -48.98 -37.97
CA LEU A 787 -24.64 -49.52 -39.07
C LEU A 787 -25.62 -48.45 -39.57
N ILE A 788 -25.95 -48.58 -40.85
CA ILE A 788 -26.37 -47.57 -41.82
C ILE A 788 -27.84 -47.80 -42.19
N GLN A 789 -28.57 -46.69 -42.45
CA GLN A 789 -29.83 -46.54 -43.24
C GLN A 789 -31.10 -47.24 -42.72
N SER A 790 -32.33 -46.72 -42.88
CA SER A 790 -32.90 -46.05 -44.06
C SER A 790 -34.17 -45.22 -43.75
N HIS A 791 -34.29 -44.10 -44.49
CA HIS A 791 -35.44 -43.42 -45.12
C HIS A 791 -36.90 -43.44 -44.60
N ARG A 792 -37.48 -42.22 -44.73
CA ARG A 792 -38.88 -41.79 -44.98
C ARG A 792 -39.87 -42.01 -43.82
N GLU A 793 -40.84 -41.13 -43.53
CA GLU A 793 -41.59 -40.20 -44.37
C GLU A 793 -42.24 -39.08 -43.52
N VAL A 794 -42.70 -38.04 -44.22
CA VAL A 794 -43.38 -36.83 -43.76
C VAL A 794 -44.81 -37.15 -43.31
N GLU A 795 -45.34 -36.52 -42.24
CA GLU A 795 -46.67 -35.86 -42.28
C GLU A 795 -47.04 -35.07 -41.02
N HIS A 796 -48.07 -34.26 -41.20
CA HIS A 796 -48.42 -33.00 -40.57
C HIS A 796 -49.70 -33.17 -39.72
N LYS A 797 -49.95 -32.17 -38.83
CA LYS A 797 -51.24 -31.78 -38.19
C LYS A 797 -51.63 -32.46 -36.86
N GLY A 798 -51.68 -31.62 -35.81
CA GLY A 798 -52.93 -30.97 -35.38
C GLY A 798 -53.68 -31.57 -34.19
N SER A 799 -53.55 -30.93 -33.03
CA SER A 799 -54.64 -30.36 -32.21
C SER A 799 -54.05 -29.59 -31.04
#